data_AF-A0A3D6BMA4-F1
#
_entry.id   AF-A0A3D6BMA4-F1
#
_cell.length_a   1.000
_cell.length_b   1.000
_cell.length_c   1.000
_cell.angle_alpha   90.00
_cell.angle_beta   90.00
_cell.angle_gamma   90.00
#
_symmetry.space_group_name_H-M   'P 1'
#
loop_
_entity.id
_entity.type
_entity.pdbx_description
1 polymer ?
#
loop_
_entity_poly.entity_id
_entity_poly.type
_entity_poly.pdbx_seq_one_letter_code
_entity_poly.pdbx_strand_id
1 'polypeptide(L)'
;MMRRAKGAGVMENAYDFTRPITDWEYTCIEISEPIEGVKLITLNRPECLNAISIKEARDFENALQELRFDNRCRVVILTGAGRGFCAGTDLKEMSEFTKDPRVTRNTWLLQKHMANIIELMRHIPQPVIAAVNGPAAGGGASFAMAADIRIASTNAKFINAQINVGMSGADMGSSFMLPRLIGVSKAAELIYTGRPVLADEGERIGLFNKVVAPEELMDTALEYAKILLGKSEMGLLLTKECLNAAMDGSSLDAQLHIENRSQTLCAAVGSFGNNASNFTNKEKMINTLYRTGYIGKVELKNRLVMGPAGFGFCDEDKGAVNDRMIEFFRQRARGGVGLIDVGAVQIDADHYTDHDMVKLYSDEFIDGFKRLADAVHAEGAKIMGQLLHQGRYCASREYFGEIGIGPSAVYTSYTKETPRELTTEECEELIEEFGMGAERLVKAGFDIVEICTNSGYLIGQFLSPLTNLRSDRFGGSSVEERFTFLREVILRVRRGVGPDMPISVRIGGNDFVRGSNTNEDACRIAALIEQTGGDCINVTGGWHETFLPQVTMDVPFGAYSYLGKQIKESVSIPVIQSNRMCIEQAEKLMYEDTVDFISMVRPLVADPYLMNKAAAGRYSEIRPCVGCNQGCLDHIMRHKPITCLVNAEVGREAEVMRGGKLPVESASTAPERILVVGAGPAGMEFARIAASRGHGVTIWEEKDHLGGQFDLNSVPPGRHDFARFRNYLAAEMARLGVTVVTGKKADAGEIEALVSDGSFDRVVIATGAKPICPPIPVEEGCSVVQAWDVLLKKAELGKNVVIVGGGAVGVETAEYIAEMGTLDPQVLRFLMLYKAEAPETLYKQLVTGTKKVTVIEMQPKIGRDIGITTRWGMLQRLKMYGVTTLAGTKVLSVEKAGVRVQQGDGTQAVIPADTVVLAVGSRSENALYGALEGRVRKLTLIGDAEKPAFILDAVRAAYDAAIEI
;
A
#
# COMPACT_ATOMS: atom_id res chain seq x y z
N MET A 1 47.13 28.65 49.92
CA MET A 1 46.32 29.71 50.57
C MET A 1 45.18 30.03 49.62
N MET A 2 43.89 29.98 49.91
CA MET A 2 43.09 29.91 51.13
C MET A 2 41.92 28.94 50.89
N ARG A 3 41.41 28.33 51.97
CA ARG A 3 40.20 27.50 52.03
C ARG A 3 39.00 28.25 51.42
N ARG A 4 38.18 27.58 50.60
CA ARG A 4 36.77 27.95 50.38
C ARG A 4 35.84 26.80 50.74
N ALA A 5 34.74 27.19 51.36
CA ALA A 5 33.87 26.41 52.21
C ALA A 5 33.01 25.40 51.45
N LYS A 6 32.66 24.32 52.15
CA LYS A 6 31.56 23.40 51.80
C LYS A 6 30.23 24.17 51.86
N GLY A 7 29.48 24.14 50.76
CA GLY A 7 28.08 24.59 50.69
C GLY A 7 27.81 25.67 49.63
N ALA A 8 27.86 25.34 48.34
CA ALA A 8 27.43 26.25 47.26
C ALA A 8 27.13 25.58 45.89
N GLY A 9 26.91 24.26 45.83
CA GLY A 9 26.92 23.53 44.55
C GLY A 9 25.71 23.75 43.62
N VAL A 10 24.55 24.15 44.12
CA VAL A 10 23.32 24.26 43.31
C VAL A 10 22.97 25.72 42.99
N MET A 11 23.43 26.68 43.80
CA MET A 11 23.14 28.10 43.57
C MET A 11 24.12 28.80 42.62
N GLU A 12 25.34 28.31 42.36
CA GLU A 12 26.23 28.97 41.38
C GLU A 12 25.82 28.73 39.91
N ASN A 13 25.16 27.60 39.58
CA ASN A 13 24.77 27.27 38.20
C ASN A 13 23.48 27.98 37.72
N ALA A 14 22.55 28.34 38.62
CA ALA A 14 21.30 29.01 38.25
C ALA A 14 21.49 30.47 37.77
N TYR A 15 22.65 31.06 38.05
CA TYR A 15 22.98 32.45 37.72
C TYR A 15 24.08 32.59 36.63
N ASP A 16 24.62 31.46 36.14
CA ASP A 16 25.54 31.45 34.98
C ASP A 16 24.76 31.21 33.69
N PHE A 17 24.42 32.30 33.02
CA PHE A 17 23.66 32.26 31.79
C PHE A 17 24.53 32.12 30.52
N THR A 18 25.82 31.80 30.66
CA THR A 18 26.76 31.77 29.53
C THR A 18 26.89 30.40 28.85
N ARG A 19 26.26 29.34 29.36
CA ARG A 19 26.38 27.96 28.83
C ARG A 19 25.05 27.18 28.89
N PRO A 20 24.74 26.29 27.93
CA PRO A 20 23.69 25.28 28.06
C PRO A 20 24.10 24.22 29.10
N ILE A 21 23.15 23.72 29.90
CA ILE A 21 23.41 22.69 30.92
C ILE A 21 22.72 21.40 30.47
N THR A 22 23.50 20.34 30.25
CA THR A 22 22.99 18.97 30.08
C THR A 22 22.65 18.39 31.45
N ASP A 23 21.54 17.63 31.56
CA ASP A 23 21.00 17.04 32.80
C ASP A 23 20.34 18.04 33.78
N TRP A 24 19.47 18.92 33.26
CA TRP A 24 18.72 19.89 34.07
C TRP A 24 17.42 19.30 34.64
N GLU A 25 17.25 19.34 35.96
CA GLU A 25 16.02 18.89 36.62
C GLU A 25 15.03 20.07 36.77
N TYR A 26 13.89 19.98 36.08
CA TYR A 26 12.81 20.97 36.17
C TYR A 26 12.14 20.90 37.55
N THR A 27 12.07 22.03 38.24
CA THR A 27 11.39 22.10 39.55
C THR A 27 10.31 23.16 39.61
N CYS A 28 10.34 24.13 38.70
CA CYS A 28 9.40 25.24 38.65
C CYS A 28 8.39 25.11 37.50
N ILE A 29 8.58 24.13 36.60
CA ILE A 29 7.64 23.77 35.53
C ILE A 29 7.42 22.26 35.51
N GLU A 30 6.25 21.84 35.03
CA GLU A 30 5.93 20.44 34.72
C GLU A 30 5.69 20.29 33.22
N ILE A 31 6.21 19.23 32.63
CA ILE A 31 5.99 18.89 31.21
C ILE A 31 5.30 17.53 31.15
N SER A 32 4.14 17.49 30.49
CA SER A 32 3.39 16.24 30.25
C SER A 32 2.96 16.13 28.79
N GLU A 33 2.47 14.95 28.41
CA GLU A 33 1.94 14.67 27.07
C GLU A 33 0.50 14.18 27.18
N PRO A 34 -0.50 15.09 27.23
CA PRO A 34 -1.89 14.72 27.44
C PRO A 34 -2.47 13.89 26.27
N ILE A 35 -1.96 14.09 25.05
CA ILE A 35 -2.21 13.26 23.87
C ILE A 35 -0.94 13.21 23.02
N GLU A 36 -0.76 12.14 22.24
CA GLU A 36 0.42 11.94 21.40
C GLU A 36 0.66 13.16 20.49
N GLY A 37 1.88 13.69 20.53
CA GLY A 37 2.31 14.84 19.74
C GLY A 37 1.94 16.22 20.32
N VAL A 38 1.33 16.28 21.51
CA VAL A 38 1.06 17.55 22.22
C VAL A 38 1.82 17.58 23.54
N LYS A 39 2.71 18.58 23.71
CA LYS A 39 3.40 18.80 24.99
C LYS A 39 2.70 19.90 25.78
N LEU A 40 2.31 19.59 27.01
CA LEU A 40 1.73 20.54 27.96
C LEU A 40 2.82 21.01 28.93
N ILE A 41 3.16 22.29 28.87
CA ILE A 41 4.01 22.98 29.83
C ILE A 41 3.12 23.67 30.87
N THR A 42 3.31 23.31 32.14
CA THR A 42 2.60 23.92 33.27
C THR A 42 3.59 24.66 34.14
N LEU A 43 3.41 25.98 34.29
CA LEU A 43 4.15 26.77 35.28
C LEU A 43 3.67 26.37 36.68
N ASN A 44 4.57 25.90 37.54
CA ASN A 44 4.20 25.13 38.74
C ASN A 44 4.68 25.77 40.05
N ARG A 45 4.26 27.00 40.32
CA ARG A 45 4.41 27.69 41.61
C ARG A 45 3.07 28.33 42.04
N PRO A 46 2.01 27.52 42.24
CA PRO A 46 0.65 28.03 42.44
C PRO A 46 0.49 28.90 43.69
N GLU A 47 1.33 28.73 44.71
CA GLU A 47 1.34 29.50 45.96
C GLU A 47 1.66 30.99 45.76
N CYS A 48 2.40 31.32 44.71
CA CYS A 48 2.74 32.70 44.34
C CYS A 48 2.16 33.11 42.98
N LEU A 49 1.11 32.43 42.50
CA LEU A 49 0.50 32.66 41.18
C LEU A 49 1.49 32.48 40.02
N ASN A 50 2.40 31.50 40.14
CA ASN A 50 3.41 31.19 39.14
C ASN A 50 4.26 32.42 38.78
N ALA A 51 4.72 33.14 39.81
CA ALA A 51 5.59 34.31 39.63
C ALA A 51 6.99 33.88 39.18
N ILE A 52 7.51 34.51 38.13
CA ILE A 52 8.75 34.14 37.44
C ILE A 52 9.95 34.43 38.35
N SER A 53 10.52 33.37 38.92
CA SER A 53 11.84 33.41 39.55
C SER A 53 12.96 33.31 38.52
N ILE A 54 14.21 33.58 38.93
CA ILE A 54 15.38 33.36 38.06
C ILE A 54 15.46 31.89 37.63
N LYS A 55 15.18 30.96 38.56
CA LYS A 55 15.16 29.53 38.27
C LYS A 55 14.05 29.16 37.29
N GLU A 56 12.85 29.67 37.48
CA GLU A 56 11.71 29.38 36.59
C GLU A 56 11.94 29.91 35.17
N ALA A 57 12.51 31.11 35.03
CA ALA A 57 12.92 31.63 33.72
C ALA A 57 13.91 30.66 33.02
N ARG A 58 14.84 30.07 33.79
CA ARG A 58 15.82 29.12 33.27
C ARG A 58 15.21 27.76 32.91
N ASP A 59 14.36 27.22 33.78
CA ASP A 59 13.60 25.99 33.53
C ASP A 59 12.79 26.13 32.23
N PHE A 60 12.10 27.25 32.06
CA PHE A 60 11.27 27.47 30.87
C PHE A 60 12.09 27.70 29.60
N GLU A 61 13.20 28.45 29.67
CA GLU A 61 14.14 28.62 28.56
C GLU A 61 14.69 27.26 28.07
N ASN A 62 15.13 26.40 28.99
CA ASN A 62 15.64 25.07 28.67
C ASN A 62 14.57 24.17 28.03
N ALA A 63 13.35 24.16 28.58
CA ALA A 63 12.25 23.38 28.02
C ALA A 63 11.93 23.77 26.58
N LEU A 64 11.93 25.07 26.26
CA LEU A 64 11.72 25.55 24.89
C LEU A 64 12.88 25.18 23.96
N GLN A 65 14.12 25.20 24.44
CA GLN A 65 15.29 24.75 23.67
C GLN A 65 15.23 23.26 23.35
N GLU A 66 14.80 22.43 24.30
CA GLU A 66 14.60 20.98 24.07
C GLU A 66 13.49 20.74 23.05
N LEU A 67 12.34 21.40 23.22
CA LEU A 67 11.20 21.28 22.31
C LEU A 67 11.54 21.71 20.89
N ARG A 68 12.45 22.67 20.72
CA ARG A 68 12.92 23.12 19.40
C ARG A 68 13.43 21.98 18.53
N PHE A 69 13.98 20.93 19.14
CA PHE A 69 14.56 19.77 18.45
C PHE A 69 13.75 18.48 18.63
N ASP A 70 12.61 18.52 19.34
CA ASP A 70 11.73 17.36 19.49
C ASP A 70 10.77 17.24 18.31
N ASN A 71 11.17 16.45 17.32
CA ASN A 71 10.36 16.16 16.13
C ASN A 71 9.10 15.33 16.41
N ARG A 72 8.92 14.83 17.65
CA ARG A 72 7.68 14.14 18.04
C ARG A 72 6.64 15.13 18.56
N CYS A 73 7.07 16.25 19.14
CA CYS A 73 6.17 17.31 19.57
C CYS A 73 5.71 18.11 18.36
N ARG A 74 4.40 18.18 18.14
CA ARG A 74 3.78 18.90 17.02
C ARG A 74 3.05 20.16 17.46
N VAL A 75 2.53 20.21 18.69
CA VAL A 75 1.85 21.38 19.28
C VAL A 75 2.25 21.50 20.75
N VAL A 76 2.44 22.73 21.24
CA VAL A 76 2.72 23.02 22.64
C VAL A 76 1.53 23.73 23.27
N ILE A 77 1.09 23.30 24.45
CA ILE A 77 0.13 24.02 25.29
C ILE A 77 0.88 24.57 26.50
N LEU A 78 0.68 25.85 26.82
CA LEU A 78 1.22 26.51 28.00
C LEU A 78 0.08 26.90 28.94
N THR A 79 0.19 26.54 30.22
CA THR A 79 -0.76 26.94 31.27
C THR A 79 -0.07 27.16 32.62
N GLY A 80 -0.81 27.67 33.61
CA GLY A 80 -0.32 27.81 34.99
C GLY A 80 -1.04 26.85 35.94
N ALA A 81 -0.32 26.33 36.93
CA ALA A 81 -0.91 25.55 38.01
C ALA A 81 -1.76 26.45 38.94
N GLY A 82 -2.84 25.88 39.47
CA GLY A 82 -3.69 26.56 40.45
C GLY A 82 -4.54 27.70 39.88
N ARG A 83 -4.68 28.78 40.66
CA ARG A 83 -5.65 29.86 40.40
C ARG A 83 -5.15 30.99 39.47
N GLY A 84 -3.96 30.86 38.90
CA GLY A 84 -3.35 31.89 38.07
C GLY A 84 -2.52 31.32 36.94
N PHE A 85 -2.40 32.09 35.85
CA PHE A 85 -1.54 31.74 34.74
C PHE A 85 -0.09 32.06 35.09
N CYS A 86 0.22 33.34 35.30
CA CYS A 86 1.52 33.82 35.75
C CYS A 86 1.43 35.28 36.20
N ALA A 87 1.85 35.59 37.43
CA ALA A 87 1.79 36.95 37.99
C ALA A 87 2.94 37.89 37.53
N GLY A 88 3.87 37.40 36.70
CA GLY A 88 5.05 38.14 36.27
C GLY A 88 6.24 37.91 37.20
N THR A 89 7.26 38.76 37.15
CA THR A 89 8.51 38.57 37.89
C THR A 89 8.30 38.52 39.40
N ASP A 90 9.00 37.61 40.08
CA ASP A 90 9.02 37.54 41.55
C ASP A 90 9.69 38.79 42.14
N LEU A 91 8.87 39.75 42.58
CA LEU A 91 9.34 41.05 43.07
C LEU A 91 10.18 40.93 44.35
N LYS A 92 10.02 39.87 45.15
CA LYS A 92 10.82 39.68 46.36
C LYS A 92 12.26 39.36 45.98
N GLU A 93 12.45 38.40 45.08
CA GLU A 93 13.76 38.00 44.54
C GLU A 93 14.42 39.17 43.78
N MET A 94 13.65 39.90 42.96
CA MET A 94 14.17 41.05 42.21
C MET A 94 14.58 42.24 43.11
N SER A 95 13.89 42.45 44.23
CA SER A 95 14.24 43.50 45.21
C SER A 95 15.54 43.24 45.96
N GLU A 96 15.94 41.97 46.10
CA GLU A 96 17.24 41.61 46.69
C GLU A 96 18.38 41.79 45.68
N PHE A 97 18.12 41.51 44.40
CA PHE A 97 19.08 41.62 43.31
C PHE A 97 19.46 43.08 42.95
N THR A 98 18.56 44.04 43.22
CA THR A 98 18.73 45.47 42.90
C THR A 98 19.44 46.30 43.98
N LYS A 99 19.82 45.70 45.11
CA LYS A 99 20.50 46.37 46.24
C LYS A 99 22.03 46.48 46.11
N ASP A 100 22.66 45.83 45.11
CA ASP A 100 24.12 45.92 44.87
C ASP A 100 24.44 47.06 43.86
N PRO A 101 25.25 48.07 44.22
CA PRO A 101 25.56 49.23 43.38
C PRO A 101 26.50 48.94 42.19
N ARG A 102 27.00 47.70 42.00
CA ARG A 102 27.81 47.29 40.83
C ARG A 102 26.97 46.75 39.66
N VAL A 103 25.65 46.85 39.76
CA VAL A 103 24.73 46.06 38.94
C VAL A 103 24.12 46.87 37.81
N THR A 104 24.82 46.89 36.67
CA THR A 104 24.23 47.27 35.38
C THR A 104 24.32 46.13 34.37
N ARG A 105 25.42 45.37 34.36
CA ARG A 105 25.61 44.25 33.42
C ARG A 105 24.80 42.99 33.77
N ASN A 106 24.76 42.57 35.04
CA ASN A 106 24.09 41.32 35.42
C ASN A 106 22.55 41.45 35.35
N THR A 107 21.98 42.58 35.73
CA THR A 107 20.54 42.85 35.54
C THR A 107 20.18 42.98 34.07
N TRP A 108 21.05 43.59 33.25
CA TRP A 108 20.86 43.60 31.80
C TRP A 108 20.89 42.19 31.19
N LEU A 109 21.82 41.34 31.63
CA LEU A 109 21.88 39.93 31.20
C LEU A 109 20.62 39.17 31.63
N LEU A 110 20.21 39.27 32.89
CA LEU A 110 18.98 38.64 33.38
C LEU A 110 17.76 39.07 32.55
N GLN A 111 17.62 40.37 32.31
CA GLN A 111 16.57 40.92 31.46
C GLN A 111 16.62 40.36 30.03
N LYS A 112 17.83 40.20 29.47
CA LYS A 112 18.04 39.59 28.15
C LYS A 112 17.62 38.12 28.14
N HIS A 113 17.90 37.35 29.19
CA HIS A 113 17.47 35.96 29.31
C HIS A 113 15.96 35.83 29.42
N MET A 114 15.31 36.68 30.23
CA MET A 114 13.85 36.71 30.29
C MET A 114 13.23 37.05 28.93
N ALA A 115 13.76 38.05 28.22
CA ALA A 115 13.30 38.39 26.88
C ALA A 115 13.56 37.27 25.85
N ASN A 116 14.64 36.50 25.98
CA ASN A 116 14.96 35.38 25.10
C ASN A 116 13.89 34.26 25.14
N ILE A 117 13.18 34.09 26.25
CA ILE A 117 12.06 33.14 26.35
C ILE A 117 10.97 33.50 25.33
N ILE A 118 10.65 34.78 25.19
CA ILE A 118 9.67 35.27 24.19
C ILE A 118 10.15 34.94 22.78
N GLU A 119 11.43 35.20 22.50
CA GLU A 119 12.05 34.87 21.22
C GLU A 119 11.96 33.36 20.94
N LEU A 120 12.29 32.50 21.90
CA LEU A 120 12.21 31.05 21.76
C LEU A 120 10.78 30.55 21.54
N MET A 121 9.79 31.04 22.29
CA MET A 121 8.38 30.68 22.09
C MET A 121 7.92 30.97 20.66
N ARG A 122 8.39 32.08 20.07
CA ARG A 122 8.11 32.43 18.67
C ARG A 122 8.88 31.56 17.70
N HIS A 123 10.13 31.20 17.98
CA HIS A 123 11.02 30.53 17.03
C HIS A 123 11.03 29.00 17.08
N ILE A 124 10.43 28.36 18.09
CA ILE A 124 10.21 26.91 18.04
C ILE A 124 9.26 26.55 16.87
N PRO A 125 9.49 25.44 16.16
CA PRO A 125 8.71 25.08 14.98
C PRO A 125 7.25 24.74 15.30
N GLN A 126 6.95 24.32 16.53
CA GLN A 126 5.61 23.93 16.94
C GLN A 126 4.73 25.16 17.26
N PRO A 127 3.45 25.18 16.85
CA PRO A 127 2.49 26.18 17.33
C PRO A 127 2.30 26.10 18.85
N VAL A 128 2.21 27.26 19.50
CA VAL A 128 2.04 27.41 20.95
C VAL A 128 0.65 27.93 21.28
N ILE A 129 -0.12 27.19 22.09
CA ILE A 129 -1.42 27.59 22.61
C ILE A 129 -1.26 27.98 24.08
N ALA A 130 -1.59 29.22 24.45
CA ALA A 130 -1.72 29.62 25.84
C ALA A 130 -3.14 29.33 26.34
N ALA A 131 -3.27 28.43 27.32
CA ALA A 131 -4.48 28.19 28.09
C ALA A 131 -4.43 29.02 29.38
N VAL A 132 -4.98 30.24 29.33
CA VAL A 132 -4.89 31.25 30.39
C VAL A 132 -5.97 31.00 31.45
N ASN A 133 -5.59 30.28 32.52
CA ASN A 133 -6.48 29.82 33.60
C ASN A 133 -6.81 30.88 34.67
N GLY A 134 -6.10 32.00 34.70
CA GLY A 134 -6.32 33.06 35.68
C GLY A 134 -5.47 34.29 35.39
N PRO A 135 -5.07 35.08 36.41
CA PRO A 135 -4.26 36.28 36.19
C PRO A 135 -2.97 36.02 35.39
N ALA A 136 -2.77 36.81 34.34
CA ALA A 136 -1.57 36.89 33.50
C ALA A 136 -1.06 38.34 33.55
N ALA A 137 -0.02 38.58 34.36
CA ALA A 137 0.47 39.93 34.66
C ALA A 137 1.96 40.07 34.37
N GLY A 138 2.41 41.26 33.96
CA GLY A 138 3.83 41.55 33.74
C GLY A 138 4.47 40.59 32.72
N GLY A 139 5.56 39.92 33.10
CA GLY A 139 6.18 38.88 32.26
C GLY A 139 5.24 37.72 31.90
N GLY A 140 4.28 37.39 32.77
CA GLY A 140 3.23 36.40 32.47
C GLY A 140 2.25 36.85 31.40
N ALA A 141 1.97 38.15 31.35
CA ALA A 141 1.23 38.77 30.25
C ALA A 141 2.03 38.66 28.93
N SER A 142 3.36 38.84 29.00
CA SER A 142 4.25 38.65 27.84
C SER A 142 4.28 37.21 27.33
N PHE A 143 4.29 36.20 28.21
CA PHE A 143 4.16 34.79 27.80
C PHE A 143 2.83 34.51 27.09
N ALA A 144 1.72 35.03 27.61
CA ALA A 144 0.42 34.89 26.96
C ALA A 144 0.43 35.54 25.56
N MET A 145 0.98 36.75 25.42
CA MET A 145 1.08 37.45 24.13
C MET A 145 1.99 36.73 23.12
N ALA A 146 3.05 36.06 23.59
CA ALA A 146 4.00 35.36 22.73
C ALA A 146 3.39 34.10 22.08
N ALA A 147 2.41 33.48 22.73
CA ALA A 147 1.71 32.31 22.19
C ALA A 147 1.03 32.64 20.85
N ASP A 148 0.93 31.64 19.99
CA ASP A 148 0.30 31.76 18.66
C ASP A 148 -1.23 31.88 18.80
N ILE A 149 -1.81 31.13 19.75
CA ILE A 149 -3.25 31.11 20.06
C ILE A 149 -3.43 31.31 21.56
N ARG A 150 -4.40 32.12 21.97
CA ARG A 150 -4.74 32.36 23.38
C ARG A 150 -6.20 31.97 23.65
N ILE A 151 -6.39 30.95 24.49
CA ILE A 151 -7.70 30.56 25.03
C ILE A 151 -7.71 30.94 26.49
N ALA A 152 -8.75 31.66 26.92
CA ALA A 152 -8.83 32.19 28.27
C ALA A 152 -10.02 31.61 29.04
N SER A 153 -9.84 31.38 30.34
CA SER A 153 -10.95 31.15 31.25
C SER A 153 -11.69 32.48 31.52
N THR A 154 -12.97 32.44 31.90
CA THR A 154 -13.67 33.59 32.47
C THR A 154 -12.97 34.16 33.72
N ASN A 155 -12.12 33.38 34.39
CA ASN A 155 -11.27 33.83 35.49
C ASN A 155 -9.99 34.58 35.03
N ALA A 156 -9.71 34.61 33.72
CA ALA A 156 -8.51 35.23 33.18
C ALA A 156 -8.56 36.75 33.37
N LYS A 157 -7.38 37.31 33.69
CA LYS A 157 -7.18 38.74 33.84
C LYS A 157 -5.81 39.11 33.30
N PHE A 158 -5.78 39.89 32.22
CA PHE A 158 -4.54 40.33 31.59
C PHE A 158 -4.11 41.68 32.15
N ILE A 159 -2.84 41.84 32.52
CA ILE A 159 -2.32 43.08 33.11
C ILE A 159 -0.91 43.37 32.60
N ASN A 160 -0.72 44.45 31.84
CA ASN A 160 0.61 44.95 31.50
C ASN A 160 1.20 45.75 32.68
N ALA A 161 1.55 45.02 33.74
CA ALA A 161 1.66 45.54 35.11
C ALA A 161 2.93 46.37 35.40
N GLN A 162 3.92 46.37 34.50
CA GLN A 162 5.25 46.96 34.74
C GLN A 162 5.18 48.46 35.10
N ILE A 163 4.31 49.22 34.41
CA ILE A 163 4.17 50.65 34.66
C ILE A 163 3.66 50.97 36.07
N ASN A 164 2.86 50.06 36.66
CA ASN A 164 2.31 50.22 38.01
C ASN A 164 3.37 50.06 39.10
N VAL A 165 4.51 49.44 38.79
CA VAL A 165 5.64 49.24 39.72
C VAL A 165 6.82 50.16 39.39
N GLY A 166 6.60 51.21 38.59
CA GLY A 166 7.61 52.22 38.27
C GLY A 166 8.61 51.80 37.17
N MET A 167 8.33 50.70 36.46
CA MET A 167 9.12 50.24 35.32
C MET A 167 8.53 50.74 34.00
N SER A 168 9.26 50.58 32.89
CA SER A 168 8.70 50.80 31.56
C SER A 168 7.53 49.83 31.31
N GLY A 169 6.39 50.33 30.83
CA GLY A 169 5.31 49.49 30.33
C GLY A 169 5.68 48.69 29.07
N ALA A 170 6.78 49.04 28.41
CA ALA A 170 7.36 48.27 27.30
C ALA A 170 8.44 47.33 27.84
N ASP A 171 8.06 46.07 28.01
CA ASP A 171 8.88 44.99 28.55
C ASP A 171 8.58 43.65 27.84
N MET A 172 9.59 42.79 27.69
CA MET A 172 9.50 41.45 27.08
C MET A 172 8.59 41.39 25.82
N GLY A 173 8.78 42.33 24.89
CA GLY A 173 8.06 42.35 23.61
C GLY A 173 6.63 42.93 23.64
N SER A 174 6.12 43.40 24.77
CA SER A 174 4.76 43.99 24.90
C SER A 174 4.50 45.15 23.94
N SER A 175 5.45 46.07 23.74
CA SER A 175 5.33 47.18 22.79
C SER A 175 5.36 46.76 21.32
N PHE A 176 5.77 45.52 21.03
CA PHE A 176 5.79 44.95 19.69
C PHE A 176 4.53 44.12 19.42
N MET A 177 4.18 43.23 20.35
CA MET A 177 3.08 42.26 20.19
C MET A 177 1.71 42.89 20.47
N LEU A 178 1.55 43.64 21.57
CA LEU A 178 0.23 44.14 21.96
C LEU A 178 -0.41 45.04 20.88
N PRO A 179 0.30 46.01 20.26
CA PRO A 179 -0.26 46.79 19.16
C PRO A 179 -0.69 45.97 17.95
N ARG A 180 -0.02 44.83 17.68
CA ARG A 180 -0.36 43.92 16.59
C ARG A 180 -1.58 43.06 16.91
N LEU A 181 -1.82 42.77 18.19
CA LEU A 181 -2.98 42.01 18.65
C LEU A 181 -4.26 42.84 18.69
N ILE A 182 -4.20 44.06 19.26
CA ILE A 182 -5.41 44.84 19.60
C ILE A 182 -5.43 46.25 19.02
N GLY A 183 -4.46 46.58 18.15
CA GLY A 183 -4.29 47.91 17.58
C GLY A 183 -3.54 48.88 18.49
N VAL A 184 -2.82 49.82 17.87
CA VAL A 184 -1.89 50.73 18.57
C VAL A 184 -2.55 51.60 19.64
N SER A 185 -3.77 52.09 19.40
CA SER A 185 -4.45 53.00 20.33
C SER A 185 -4.87 52.29 21.62
N LYS A 186 -5.42 51.07 21.50
CA LYS A 186 -5.82 50.27 22.65
C LYS A 186 -4.59 49.73 23.40
N ALA A 187 -3.56 49.31 22.67
CA ALA A 187 -2.30 48.90 23.28
C ALA A 187 -1.64 50.04 24.07
N ALA A 188 -1.61 51.27 23.53
CA ALA A 188 -1.06 52.42 24.25
C ALA A 188 -1.83 52.70 25.55
N GLU A 189 -3.17 52.66 25.52
CA GLU A 189 -4.00 52.78 26.72
C GLU A 189 -3.61 51.75 27.79
N LEU A 190 -3.55 50.46 27.43
CA LEU A 190 -3.23 49.39 28.37
C LEU A 190 -1.77 49.46 28.87
N ILE A 191 -0.83 49.84 28.01
CA ILE A 191 0.59 49.98 28.36
C ILE A 191 0.82 51.15 29.31
N TYR A 192 0.18 52.31 29.07
CA TYR A 192 0.35 53.49 29.92
C TYR A 192 -0.43 53.41 31.23
N THR A 193 -1.63 52.82 31.22
CA THR A 193 -2.46 52.74 32.43
C THR A 193 -2.13 51.55 33.30
N GLY A 194 -1.54 50.48 32.74
CA GLY A 194 -1.30 49.22 33.44
C GLY A 194 -2.58 48.60 34.00
N ARG A 195 -3.76 49.02 33.53
CA ARG A 195 -5.04 48.56 34.07
C ARG A 195 -5.29 47.10 33.69
N PRO A 196 -6.07 46.37 34.47
CA PRO A 196 -6.46 45.03 34.07
C PRO A 196 -7.50 45.02 32.94
N VAL A 197 -7.40 43.99 32.11
CA VAL A 197 -8.39 43.59 31.10
C VAL A 197 -8.99 42.26 31.55
N LEU A 198 -10.31 42.23 31.70
CA LEU A 198 -11.05 41.01 32.05
C LEU A 198 -11.27 40.14 30.80
N ALA A 199 -11.61 38.88 31.01
CA ALA A 199 -11.75 37.90 29.92
C ALA A 199 -12.68 38.37 28.80
N ASP A 200 -13.87 38.88 29.13
CA ASP A 200 -14.88 39.37 28.20
C ASP A 200 -14.38 40.57 27.36
N GLU A 201 -13.74 41.54 28.01
CA GLU A 201 -13.10 42.65 27.31
C GLU A 201 -11.96 42.14 26.41
N GLY A 202 -11.16 41.21 26.92
CA GLY A 202 -10.02 40.62 26.23
C GLY A 202 -10.41 39.91 24.94
N GLU A 203 -11.50 39.14 24.95
CA GLU A 203 -12.05 38.53 23.74
C GLU A 203 -12.55 39.60 22.76
N ARG A 204 -13.33 40.57 23.26
CA ARG A 204 -13.93 41.63 22.43
C ARG A 204 -12.89 42.50 21.71
N ILE A 205 -11.74 42.74 22.32
CA ILE A 205 -10.66 43.55 21.71
C ILE A 205 -9.66 42.73 20.90
N GLY A 206 -9.84 41.40 20.80
CA GLY A 206 -8.94 40.51 20.05
C GLY A 206 -7.68 40.07 20.81
N LEU A 207 -7.61 40.33 22.12
CA LEU A 207 -6.51 39.87 22.97
C LEU A 207 -6.58 38.35 23.20
N PHE A 208 -7.78 37.82 23.45
CA PHE A 208 -8.02 36.37 23.54
C PHE A 208 -8.76 35.91 22.29
N ASN A 209 -8.38 34.75 21.75
CA ASN A 209 -9.04 34.15 20.58
C ASN A 209 -10.40 33.54 20.95
N LYS A 210 -10.53 33.04 22.19
CA LYS A 210 -11.76 32.44 22.73
C LYS A 210 -11.75 32.52 24.26
N VAL A 211 -12.90 32.82 24.87
CA VAL A 211 -13.12 32.72 26.32
C VAL A 211 -14.11 31.61 26.64
N VAL A 212 -13.80 30.79 27.65
CA VAL A 212 -14.60 29.64 28.09
C VAL A 212 -14.72 29.56 29.61
N ALA A 213 -15.63 28.71 30.11
CA ALA A 213 -15.72 28.45 31.54
C ALA A 213 -14.40 27.83 32.07
N PRO A 214 -14.02 28.05 33.34
CA PRO A 214 -12.75 27.54 33.89
C PRO A 214 -12.55 26.04 33.70
N GLU A 215 -13.60 25.25 33.87
CA GLU A 215 -13.62 23.80 33.71
C GLU A 215 -13.45 23.33 32.25
N GLU A 216 -13.76 24.17 31.27
CA GLU A 216 -13.69 23.85 29.84
C GLU A 216 -12.36 24.26 29.19
N LEU A 217 -11.51 25.00 29.92
CA LEU A 217 -10.32 25.64 29.36
C LEU A 217 -9.35 24.63 28.73
N MET A 218 -9.00 23.57 29.45
CA MET A 218 -8.04 22.59 28.97
C MET A 218 -8.60 21.74 27.84
N ASP A 219 -9.88 21.35 27.93
CA ASP A 219 -10.57 20.60 26.87
C ASP A 219 -10.62 21.41 25.57
N THR A 220 -10.91 22.71 25.67
CA THR A 220 -10.91 23.61 24.51
C THR A 220 -9.50 23.78 23.93
N ALA A 221 -8.47 23.91 24.77
CA ALA A 221 -7.08 23.98 24.31
C ALA A 221 -6.64 22.69 23.59
N LEU A 222 -7.03 21.52 24.10
CA LEU A 222 -6.80 20.22 23.49
C LEU A 222 -7.59 20.04 22.19
N GLU A 223 -8.81 20.58 22.10
CA GLU A 223 -9.59 20.59 20.85
C GLU A 223 -8.84 21.35 19.74
N TYR A 224 -8.34 22.54 20.03
CA TYR A 224 -7.52 23.29 19.09
C TYR A 224 -6.23 22.55 18.73
N ALA A 225 -5.57 21.93 19.70
CA ALA A 225 -4.38 21.11 19.44
C ALA A 225 -4.69 19.92 18.51
N LYS A 226 -5.83 19.23 18.68
CA LYS A 226 -6.27 18.15 17.78
C LYS A 226 -6.53 18.64 16.36
N ILE A 227 -7.14 19.83 16.20
CA ILE A 227 -7.36 20.44 14.88
C ILE A 227 -6.01 20.69 14.18
N LEU A 228 -5.01 21.17 14.93
CA LEU A 228 -3.66 21.39 14.41
C LEU A 228 -2.95 20.07 14.10
N LEU A 229 -3.02 19.06 14.96
CA LEU A 229 -2.47 17.73 14.70
C LEU A 229 -3.00 17.11 13.39
N GLY A 230 -4.25 17.41 13.02
CA GLY A 230 -4.84 16.97 11.75
C GLY A 230 -4.30 17.67 10.49
N LYS A 231 -3.31 18.57 10.61
CA LYS A 231 -2.65 19.28 9.47
C LYS A 231 -1.29 18.65 9.15
N SER A 232 -0.71 19.01 8.00
CA SER A 232 0.68 18.66 7.67
C SER A 232 1.63 19.29 8.70
N GLU A 233 2.59 18.52 9.20
CA GLU A 233 3.64 18.99 10.11
C GLU A 233 4.48 20.11 9.48
N MET A 234 5.05 19.86 8.29
CA MET A 234 5.76 20.88 7.51
C MET A 234 4.87 22.09 7.20
N GLY A 235 3.58 21.85 6.93
CA GLY A 235 2.61 22.92 6.70
C GLY A 235 2.47 23.84 7.92
N LEU A 236 2.33 23.29 9.12
CA LEU A 236 2.24 24.09 10.35
C LEU A 236 3.54 24.84 10.65
N LEU A 237 4.69 24.16 10.54
CA LEU A 237 6.00 24.74 10.80
C LEU A 237 6.25 25.95 9.89
N LEU A 238 6.14 25.75 8.57
CA LEU A 238 6.41 26.82 7.60
C LEU A 238 5.36 27.93 7.68
N THR A 239 4.11 27.62 8.04
CA THR A 239 3.09 28.65 8.29
C THR A 239 3.48 29.52 9.49
N LYS A 240 3.95 28.92 10.59
CA LYS A 240 4.44 29.67 11.75
C LYS A 240 5.67 30.52 11.39
N GLU A 241 6.61 29.98 10.61
CA GLU A 241 7.77 30.74 10.10
C GLU A 241 7.32 31.96 9.28
N CYS A 242 6.39 31.78 8.33
CA CYS A 242 5.84 32.88 7.54
C CYS A 242 5.14 33.94 8.39
N LEU A 243 4.33 33.53 9.38
CA LEU A 243 3.62 34.45 10.28
C LEU A 243 4.60 35.25 11.15
N ASN A 244 5.67 34.62 11.62
CA ASN A 244 6.73 35.32 12.35
C ASN A 244 7.45 36.32 11.46
N ALA A 245 7.87 35.90 10.26
CA ALA A 245 8.53 36.78 9.30
C ALA A 245 7.66 38.00 8.95
N ALA A 246 6.35 37.84 8.85
CA ALA A 246 5.42 38.93 8.56
C ALA A 246 5.34 39.98 9.69
N MET A 247 5.57 39.59 10.95
CA MET A 247 5.57 40.56 12.05
C MET A 247 6.76 41.52 11.99
N ASP A 248 7.89 41.06 11.44
CA ASP A 248 9.16 41.78 11.30
C ASP A 248 9.37 42.36 9.89
N GLY A 249 8.62 41.89 8.90
CA GLY A 249 8.76 42.25 7.49
C GLY A 249 8.27 43.66 7.18
N SER A 250 9.09 44.43 6.47
CA SER A 250 8.75 45.78 6.00
C SER A 250 8.26 45.84 4.55
N SER A 251 8.19 44.70 3.85
CA SER A 251 7.84 44.62 2.43
C SER A 251 6.94 43.41 2.14
N LEU A 252 5.83 43.68 1.44
CA LEU A 252 4.96 42.64 0.91
C LEU A 252 5.71 41.70 -0.04
N ASP A 253 6.65 42.23 -0.83
CA ASP A 253 7.42 41.44 -1.80
C ASP A 253 8.32 40.40 -1.12
N ALA A 254 9.04 40.81 -0.07
CA ALA A 254 9.86 39.90 0.73
C ALA A 254 9.01 38.80 1.40
N GLN A 255 7.83 39.17 1.88
CA GLN A 255 6.90 38.23 2.49
C GLN A 255 6.35 37.21 1.48
N LEU A 256 5.93 37.66 0.29
CA LEU A 256 5.46 36.78 -0.79
C LEU A 256 6.56 35.81 -1.25
N HIS A 257 7.83 36.22 -1.27
CA HIS A 257 8.94 35.33 -1.58
C HIS A 257 9.11 34.19 -0.56
N ILE A 258 9.00 34.49 0.73
CA ILE A 258 9.06 33.49 1.80
C ILE A 258 7.86 32.54 1.68
N GLU A 259 6.65 33.06 1.45
CA GLU A 259 5.44 32.27 1.28
C GLU A 259 5.51 31.35 0.04
N ASN A 260 5.97 31.85 -1.11
CA ASN A 260 6.15 31.06 -2.34
C ASN A 260 7.15 29.91 -2.14
N ARG A 261 8.27 30.17 -1.44
CA ARG A 261 9.25 29.14 -1.06
C ARG A 261 8.59 28.08 -0.19
N SER A 262 7.87 28.50 0.85
CA SER A 262 7.16 27.60 1.76
C SER A 262 6.14 26.73 1.03
N GLN A 263 5.36 27.30 0.09
CA GLN A 263 4.40 26.55 -0.73
C GLN A 263 5.09 25.50 -1.62
N THR A 264 6.21 25.88 -2.27
CA THR A 264 6.96 24.98 -3.13
C THR A 264 7.58 23.82 -2.34
N LEU A 265 8.13 24.10 -1.16
CA LEU A 265 8.68 23.07 -0.27
C LEU A 265 7.57 22.10 0.19
N CYS A 266 6.41 22.61 0.63
CA CYS A 266 5.26 21.79 1.00
C CYS A 266 4.75 20.91 -0.16
N ALA A 267 4.80 21.42 -1.39
CA ALA A 267 4.42 20.66 -2.59
C ALA A 267 5.43 19.57 -2.94
N ALA A 268 6.73 19.85 -2.81
CA ALA A 268 7.82 18.93 -3.17
C ALA A 268 7.94 17.73 -2.23
N VAL A 269 7.66 17.89 -0.93
CA VAL A 269 7.81 16.82 0.09
C VAL A 269 6.61 15.85 0.16
N GLY A 270 5.74 15.81 -0.86
CA GLY A 270 4.64 14.85 -0.98
C GLY A 270 3.44 15.09 -0.03
N SER A 271 3.57 15.97 0.97
CA SER A 271 2.51 16.31 1.92
C SER A 271 1.31 17.02 1.27
N PHE A 272 1.53 17.78 0.19
CA PHE A 272 0.46 18.41 -0.58
C PHE A 272 -0.39 17.40 -1.35
N GLY A 273 0.22 16.40 -2.01
CA GLY A 273 -0.53 15.35 -2.72
C GLY A 273 -1.44 14.53 -1.80
N ASN A 274 -0.97 14.24 -0.58
CA ASN A 274 -1.74 13.49 0.42
C ASN A 274 -2.82 14.34 1.14
N ASN A 275 -2.60 15.64 1.34
CA ASN A 275 -3.59 16.50 2.04
C ASN A 275 -4.54 17.23 1.10
N ALA A 276 -4.14 17.56 -0.13
CA ALA A 276 -5.04 18.13 -1.14
C ALA A 276 -6.09 17.12 -1.58
N SER A 277 -5.70 15.84 -1.72
CA SER A 277 -6.63 14.72 -1.94
C SER A 277 -7.57 14.49 -0.76
N ASN A 278 -7.16 14.82 0.48
CA ASN A 278 -8.02 14.82 1.67
C ASN A 278 -8.92 16.06 1.80
N PHE A 279 -8.55 17.21 1.21
CA PHE A 279 -9.28 18.48 1.36
C PHE A 279 -10.37 18.67 0.29
N THR A 280 -10.12 18.25 -0.96
CA THR A 280 -11.11 18.33 -2.05
C THR A 280 -12.21 17.26 -1.95
N ASN A 281 -12.09 16.31 -1.03
CA ASN A 281 -12.94 15.11 -0.92
C ASN A 281 -13.76 15.00 0.38
N LYS A 282 -13.64 15.97 1.30
CA LYS A 282 -13.93 15.75 2.72
C LYS A 282 -15.41 15.68 3.14
N GLU A 283 -16.37 15.80 2.23
CA GLU A 283 -17.78 15.50 2.56
C GLU A 283 -18.36 14.30 1.82
N LYS A 284 -17.66 13.68 0.86
CA LYS A 284 -18.26 12.56 0.09
C LYS A 284 -17.34 11.42 -0.37
N MET A 285 -16.01 11.53 -0.31
CA MET A 285 -15.12 10.41 -0.65
C MET A 285 -14.58 9.71 0.60
N ILE A 286 -14.48 8.39 0.51
CA ILE A 286 -13.91 7.45 1.48
C ILE A 286 -14.87 7.16 2.64
N ASN A 287 -15.77 6.20 2.42
CA ASN A 287 -16.08 5.15 3.41
C ASN A 287 -17.09 4.12 2.89
N THR A 288 -17.67 4.28 1.68
CA THR A 288 -18.67 3.34 1.18
C THR A 288 -18.18 1.90 1.16
N LEU A 289 -16.93 1.64 0.73
CA LEU A 289 -16.34 0.31 0.76
C LEU A 289 -16.32 -0.31 2.17
N TYR A 290 -16.08 0.49 3.20
CA TYR A 290 -15.96 0.08 4.61
C TYR A 290 -17.31 0.04 5.35
N ARG A 291 -18.38 0.57 4.76
CA ARG A 291 -19.72 0.55 5.34
C ARG A 291 -20.40 -0.79 5.11
N THR A 292 -21.31 -1.13 6.01
CA THR A 292 -22.19 -2.28 5.88
C THR A 292 -22.88 -2.34 4.51
N GLY A 293 -22.97 -3.54 3.95
CA GLY A 293 -23.74 -3.87 2.75
C GLY A 293 -24.71 -5.02 3.03
N TYR A 294 -25.70 -5.21 2.15
CA TYR A 294 -26.68 -6.28 2.26
C TYR A 294 -26.76 -7.07 0.95
N ILE A 295 -26.84 -8.39 1.06
CA ILE A 295 -27.21 -9.29 -0.03
C ILE A 295 -28.40 -10.12 0.44
N GLY A 296 -29.58 -9.90 -0.16
CA GLY A 296 -30.83 -10.38 0.40
C GLY A 296 -31.00 -9.91 1.86
N LYS A 297 -31.16 -10.85 2.79
CA LYS A 297 -31.24 -10.58 4.24
C LYS A 297 -29.90 -10.65 4.97
N VAL A 298 -28.81 -10.99 4.28
CA VAL A 298 -27.49 -11.15 4.89
C VAL A 298 -26.80 -9.81 4.99
N GLU A 299 -26.53 -9.37 6.22
CA GLU A 299 -25.73 -8.20 6.52
C GLU A 299 -24.23 -8.52 6.44
N LEU A 300 -23.48 -7.71 5.69
CA LEU A 300 -22.03 -7.80 5.53
C LEU A 300 -21.37 -6.60 6.21
N LYS A 301 -20.37 -6.83 7.07
CA LYS A 301 -19.66 -5.76 7.80
C LYS A 301 -19.00 -4.70 6.92
N ASN A 302 -18.75 -5.03 5.65
CA ASN A 302 -18.29 -4.11 4.63
C ASN A 302 -18.59 -4.70 3.24
N ARG A 303 -18.22 -3.98 2.18
CA ARG A 303 -18.55 -4.34 0.79
C ARG A 303 -17.39 -4.98 0.01
N LEU A 304 -16.41 -5.56 0.72
CA LEU A 304 -15.34 -6.34 0.13
C LEU A 304 -15.68 -7.83 0.17
N VAL A 305 -15.63 -8.47 -0.99
CA VAL A 305 -15.84 -9.90 -1.19
C VAL A 305 -14.51 -10.54 -1.58
N MET A 306 -14.12 -11.62 -0.89
CA MET A 306 -13.11 -12.53 -1.42
C MET A 306 -13.76 -13.40 -2.47
N GLY A 307 -13.39 -13.23 -3.75
CA GLY A 307 -13.95 -14.05 -4.83
C GLY A 307 -13.44 -15.50 -4.81
N PRO A 308 -14.15 -16.44 -5.45
CA PRO A 308 -13.80 -17.84 -5.45
C PRO A 308 -12.68 -18.13 -6.47
N ALA A 309 -11.86 -19.13 -6.17
CA ALA A 309 -10.77 -19.62 -7.00
C ALA A 309 -10.29 -21.00 -6.55
N GLY A 310 -9.87 -21.86 -7.48
CA GLY A 310 -9.13 -23.08 -7.12
C GLY A 310 -7.82 -22.72 -6.40
N PHE A 311 -7.66 -23.18 -5.16
CA PHE A 311 -6.51 -22.87 -4.32
C PHE A 311 -5.51 -24.04 -4.21
N GLY A 312 -5.94 -25.28 -4.45
CA GLY A 312 -5.08 -26.45 -4.24
C GLY A 312 -4.78 -26.74 -2.77
N PHE A 313 -5.68 -26.37 -1.86
CA PHE A 313 -5.50 -26.60 -0.42
C PHE A 313 -6.36 -27.73 0.16
N CYS A 314 -7.32 -28.26 -0.61
CA CYS A 314 -8.08 -29.45 -0.22
C CYS A 314 -7.20 -30.71 -0.18
N ASP A 315 -7.70 -31.76 0.44
CA ASP A 315 -7.01 -33.06 0.48
C ASP A 315 -6.82 -33.61 -0.93
N GLU A 316 -5.58 -33.99 -1.30
CA GLU A 316 -5.21 -34.39 -2.66
C GLU A 316 -5.99 -35.60 -3.19
N ASP A 317 -6.42 -36.52 -2.33
CA ASP A 317 -7.16 -37.74 -2.75
C ASP A 317 -8.68 -37.62 -2.55
N LYS A 318 -9.13 -36.76 -1.64
CA LYS A 318 -10.53 -36.69 -1.22
C LYS A 318 -11.23 -35.42 -1.68
N GLY A 319 -10.50 -34.36 -2.03
CA GLY A 319 -11.10 -33.04 -2.27
C GLY A 319 -11.83 -32.47 -1.05
N ALA A 320 -11.48 -32.93 0.16
CA ALA A 320 -12.12 -32.49 1.41
C ALA A 320 -11.44 -31.23 1.98
N VAL A 321 -12.22 -30.46 2.74
CA VAL A 321 -11.71 -29.29 3.48
C VAL A 321 -10.84 -29.76 4.65
N ASN A 322 -9.65 -29.16 4.80
CA ASN A 322 -8.69 -29.46 5.85
C ASN A 322 -8.20 -28.20 6.58
N ASP A 323 -7.30 -28.39 7.56
CA ASP A 323 -6.81 -27.31 8.43
C ASP A 323 -6.05 -26.22 7.67
N ARG A 324 -5.34 -26.60 6.60
CA ARG A 324 -4.61 -25.65 5.73
C ARG A 324 -5.57 -24.68 5.07
N MET A 325 -6.65 -25.19 4.48
CA MET A 325 -7.68 -24.38 3.84
C MET A 325 -8.44 -23.52 4.86
N ILE A 326 -8.78 -24.10 6.02
CA ILE A 326 -9.47 -23.37 7.11
C ILE A 326 -8.64 -22.18 7.58
N GLU A 327 -7.35 -22.37 7.86
CA GLU A 327 -6.49 -21.28 8.34
C GLU A 327 -6.30 -20.20 7.27
N PHE A 328 -6.15 -20.60 6.00
CA PHE A 328 -6.06 -19.66 4.90
C PHE A 328 -7.24 -18.69 4.85
N PHE A 329 -8.49 -19.18 4.95
CA PHE A 329 -9.67 -18.32 4.94
C PHE A 329 -9.87 -17.58 6.27
N ARG A 330 -9.56 -18.20 7.42
CA ARG A 330 -9.61 -17.56 8.74
C ARG A 330 -8.77 -16.28 8.77
N GLN A 331 -7.55 -16.31 8.23
CA GLN A 331 -6.68 -15.12 8.17
C GLN A 331 -7.30 -13.97 7.36
N ARG A 332 -8.04 -14.24 6.29
CA ARG A 332 -8.72 -13.21 5.47
C ARG A 332 -9.97 -12.68 6.18
N ALA A 333 -10.70 -13.55 6.88
CA ALA A 333 -11.84 -13.15 7.72
C ALA A 333 -11.39 -12.21 8.85
N ARG A 334 -10.31 -12.60 9.56
CA ARG A 334 -9.63 -11.82 10.61
C ARG A 334 -9.07 -10.50 10.06
N GLY A 335 -8.57 -10.52 8.82
CA GLY A 335 -8.07 -9.37 8.10
C GLY A 335 -9.14 -8.36 7.64
N GLY A 336 -10.41 -8.64 7.92
CA GLY A 336 -11.51 -7.69 7.79
C GLY A 336 -12.40 -7.89 6.58
N VAL A 337 -12.26 -8.97 5.79
CA VAL A 337 -13.13 -9.23 4.64
C VAL A 337 -14.60 -9.39 5.06
N GLY A 338 -15.53 -8.78 4.31
CA GLY A 338 -16.97 -8.83 4.61
C GLY A 338 -17.62 -10.16 4.26
N LEU A 339 -17.36 -10.67 3.05
CA LEU A 339 -17.86 -11.94 2.54
C LEU A 339 -16.72 -12.76 1.93
N ILE A 340 -16.63 -14.04 2.28
CA ILE A 340 -15.67 -14.97 1.69
C ILE A 340 -16.41 -15.98 0.81
N ASP A 341 -16.07 -16.03 -0.47
CA ASP A 341 -16.58 -17.05 -1.37
C ASP A 341 -15.61 -18.23 -1.47
N VAL A 342 -16.11 -19.40 -1.07
CA VAL A 342 -15.43 -20.68 -1.20
C VAL A 342 -15.90 -21.32 -2.49
N GLY A 343 -15.00 -21.36 -3.46
CA GLY A 343 -15.20 -22.08 -4.72
C GLY A 343 -13.86 -22.41 -5.35
N ALA A 344 -13.81 -23.28 -6.34
CA ALA A 344 -14.94 -23.97 -6.93
C ALA A 344 -15.38 -25.20 -6.11
N VAL A 345 -16.69 -25.38 -5.92
CA VAL A 345 -17.30 -26.53 -5.23
C VAL A 345 -17.92 -27.48 -6.25
N GLN A 346 -17.41 -28.71 -6.30
CA GLN A 346 -17.83 -29.75 -7.23
C GLN A 346 -19.06 -30.51 -6.69
N ILE A 347 -20.10 -30.62 -7.50
CA ILE A 347 -21.41 -31.19 -7.11
C ILE A 347 -21.77 -32.50 -7.81
N ASP A 348 -20.99 -32.90 -8.81
CA ASP A 348 -21.20 -34.10 -9.62
C ASP A 348 -20.19 -35.18 -9.18
N ALA A 349 -20.69 -36.38 -8.85
CA ALA A 349 -19.89 -37.50 -8.37
C ALA A 349 -19.24 -38.31 -9.50
N ASP A 350 -19.69 -38.13 -10.74
CA ASP A 350 -19.20 -38.81 -11.93
C ASP A 350 -18.21 -37.92 -12.71
N HIS A 351 -18.32 -36.59 -12.59
CA HIS A 351 -17.49 -35.61 -13.31
C HIS A 351 -16.78 -34.63 -12.35
N TYR A 352 -15.80 -35.14 -11.60
CA TYR A 352 -14.96 -34.35 -10.68
C TYR A 352 -13.46 -34.49 -10.93
N THR A 353 -12.69 -33.49 -10.49
CA THR A 353 -11.23 -33.51 -10.43
C THR A 353 -10.74 -33.66 -8.98
N ASP A 354 -9.59 -34.32 -8.79
CA ASP A 354 -8.94 -34.44 -7.47
C ASP A 354 -8.03 -33.26 -7.13
N HIS A 355 -7.67 -32.47 -8.13
CA HIS A 355 -6.77 -31.35 -7.96
C HIS A 355 -7.57 -30.05 -7.84
N ASP A 356 -7.17 -29.22 -6.88
CA ASP A 356 -7.53 -27.81 -6.68
C ASP A 356 -8.95 -27.36 -6.29
N MET A 357 -9.96 -28.22 -6.44
CA MET A 357 -11.36 -27.92 -6.09
C MET A 357 -11.89 -28.80 -4.95
N VAL A 358 -12.78 -28.24 -4.13
CA VAL A 358 -13.43 -28.99 -3.04
C VAL A 358 -14.66 -29.73 -3.53
N LYS A 359 -14.95 -30.90 -2.97
CA LYS A 359 -16.08 -31.76 -3.34
C LYS A 359 -17.25 -31.61 -2.36
N LEU A 360 -18.49 -31.63 -2.86
CA LEU A 360 -19.72 -31.56 -2.08
C LEU A 360 -20.89 -32.34 -2.72
N TYR A 361 -20.59 -33.37 -3.51
CA TYR A 361 -21.60 -34.28 -4.08
C TYR A 361 -22.18 -35.28 -3.06
N SER A 362 -21.55 -35.43 -1.89
CA SER A 362 -21.90 -36.40 -0.83
C SER A 362 -21.97 -35.72 0.55
N ASP A 363 -22.80 -36.27 1.45
CA ASP A 363 -23.00 -35.73 2.80
C ASP A 363 -21.74 -35.87 3.69
N GLU A 364 -20.79 -36.74 3.31
CA GLU A 364 -19.51 -36.91 4.02
C GLU A 364 -18.65 -35.64 4.04
N PHE A 365 -18.86 -34.72 3.09
CA PHE A 365 -18.08 -33.48 3.00
C PHE A 365 -18.63 -32.35 3.89
N ILE A 366 -19.86 -32.49 4.40
CA ILE A 366 -20.55 -31.43 5.17
C ILE A 366 -19.73 -31.00 6.38
N ASP A 367 -19.15 -31.94 7.13
CA ASP A 367 -18.41 -31.64 8.36
C ASP A 367 -17.19 -30.74 8.10
N GLY A 368 -16.48 -30.97 7.00
CA GLY A 368 -15.35 -30.12 6.60
C GLY A 368 -15.77 -28.70 6.27
N PHE A 369 -16.83 -28.55 5.47
CA PHE A 369 -17.42 -27.26 5.13
C PHE A 369 -17.96 -26.53 6.37
N LYS A 370 -18.56 -27.27 7.31
CA LYS A 370 -19.03 -26.72 8.58
C LYS A 370 -17.90 -26.13 9.41
N ARG A 371 -16.80 -26.86 9.57
CA ARG A 371 -15.61 -26.36 10.29
C ARG A 371 -15.04 -25.10 9.67
N LEU A 372 -15.08 -24.98 8.34
CA LEU A 372 -14.66 -23.78 7.62
C LEU A 372 -15.61 -22.60 7.85
N ALA A 373 -16.93 -22.82 7.74
CA ALA A 373 -17.93 -21.80 8.02
C ALA A 373 -17.82 -21.28 9.46
N ASP A 374 -17.75 -22.19 10.44
CA ASP A 374 -17.60 -21.86 11.86
C ASP A 374 -16.32 -21.01 12.10
N ALA A 375 -15.20 -21.33 11.42
CA ALA A 375 -13.95 -20.58 11.53
C ALA A 375 -14.02 -19.17 10.92
N VAL A 376 -14.74 -18.99 9.81
CA VAL A 376 -14.95 -17.69 9.16
C VAL A 376 -15.90 -16.81 9.99
N HIS A 377 -16.98 -17.41 10.52
CA HIS A 377 -17.95 -16.74 11.39
C HIS A 377 -17.32 -16.27 12.70
N ALA A 378 -16.40 -17.05 13.28
CA ALA A 378 -15.68 -16.67 14.51
C ALA A 378 -14.90 -15.35 14.37
N GLU A 379 -14.48 -15.00 13.16
CA GLU A 379 -13.77 -13.74 12.84
C GLU A 379 -14.73 -12.63 12.33
N GLY A 380 -16.05 -12.88 12.38
CA GLY A 380 -17.10 -11.93 12.03
C GLY A 380 -17.25 -11.64 10.54
N ALA A 381 -16.77 -12.52 9.66
CA ALA A 381 -17.06 -12.47 8.22
C ALA A 381 -18.21 -13.42 7.86
N LYS A 382 -18.87 -13.18 6.71
CA LYS A 382 -19.85 -14.12 6.13
C LYS A 382 -19.19 -15.03 5.12
N ILE A 383 -19.83 -16.17 4.82
CA ILE A 383 -19.30 -17.17 3.89
C ILE A 383 -20.31 -17.55 2.81
N MET A 384 -19.84 -17.64 1.58
CA MET A 384 -20.57 -18.03 0.37
C MET A 384 -19.92 -19.26 -0.25
N GLY A 385 -20.71 -20.13 -0.88
CA GLY A 385 -20.21 -21.33 -1.54
C GLY A 385 -20.58 -21.36 -3.02
N GLN A 386 -19.59 -21.36 -3.91
CA GLN A 386 -19.80 -21.38 -5.35
C GLN A 386 -19.88 -22.81 -5.91
N LEU A 387 -21.09 -23.22 -6.27
CA LEU A 387 -21.36 -24.49 -6.96
C LEU A 387 -20.96 -24.38 -8.43
N LEU A 388 -20.20 -25.36 -8.90
CA LEU A 388 -19.62 -25.36 -10.24
C LEU A 388 -19.62 -26.75 -10.86
N HIS A 389 -19.87 -26.78 -12.17
CA HIS A 389 -19.60 -27.93 -13.03
C HIS A 389 -18.76 -27.48 -14.23
N GLN A 390 -17.63 -28.16 -14.50
CA GLN A 390 -16.65 -27.70 -15.48
C GLN A 390 -17.12 -27.86 -16.94
N GLY A 391 -17.98 -28.84 -17.20
CA GLY A 391 -18.48 -29.15 -18.54
C GLY A 391 -17.33 -29.48 -19.48
N ARG A 392 -17.32 -28.89 -20.69
CA ARG A 392 -16.30 -29.14 -21.71
C ARG A 392 -14.86 -28.76 -21.32
N TYR A 393 -14.65 -28.08 -20.20
CA TYR A 393 -13.33 -27.63 -19.75
C TYR A 393 -12.61 -28.58 -18.83
N CYS A 394 -13.22 -29.70 -18.46
CA CYS A 394 -12.44 -30.79 -17.93
C CYS A 394 -11.88 -31.64 -19.07
N ALA A 395 -10.57 -31.85 -19.07
CA ALA A 395 -9.92 -32.76 -20.01
C ALA A 395 -10.13 -34.21 -19.56
N SER A 396 -10.22 -35.14 -20.49
CA SER A 396 -10.45 -36.56 -20.18
C SER A 396 -9.41 -37.16 -19.24
N ARG A 397 -8.16 -36.72 -19.39
CA ARG A 397 -7.03 -37.08 -18.50
C ARG A 397 -7.22 -36.64 -17.04
N GLU A 398 -8.09 -35.67 -16.79
CA GLU A 398 -8.40 -35.09 -15.49
C GLU A 398 -9.69 -35.70 -14.89
N TYR A 399 -10.59 -36.25 -15.72
CA TYR A 399 -11.75 -37.08 -15.33
C TYR A 399 -11.47 -38.59 -15.46
N PHE A 400 -10.28 -39.05 -15.08
CA PHE A 400 -9.94 -40.49 -15.03
C PHE A 400 -10.20 -41.28 -16.33
N GLY A 401 -10.17 -40.61 -17.48
CA GLY A 401 -10.43 -41.19 -18.80
C GLY A 401 -11.81 -40.88 -19.37
N GLU A 402 -12.74 -40.32 -18.60
CA GLU A 402 -14.07 -39.94 -19.06
C GLU A 402 -14.03 -38.66 -19.90
N ILE A 403 -14.80 -38.59 -20.98
CA ILE A 403 -14.87 -37.40 -21.83
C ILE A 403 -15.78 -36.37 -21.16
N GLY A 404 -15.34 -35.11 -21.10
CA GLY A 404 -16.14 -34.02 -20.55
C GLY A 404 -17.51 -33.88 -21.23
N ILE A 405 -18.50 -33.35 -20.50
CA ILE A 405 -19.88 -33.19 -20.97
C ILE A 405 -20.21 -31.73 -21.31
N GLY A 406 -21.20 -31.52 -22.17
CA GLY A 406 -21.65 -30.17 -22.53
C GLY A 406 -23.03 -30.16 -23.19
N PRO A 407 -23.59 -28.96 -23.46
CA PRO A 407 -24.89 -28.83 -24.11
C PRO A 407 -24.90 -29.38 -25.53
N SER A 408 -23.76 -29.36 -26.24
CA SER A 408 -23.58 -29.92 -27.58
C SER A 408 -22.12 -30.35 -27.77
N ALA A 409 -21.87 -31.25 -28.73
CA ALA A 409 -20.54 -31.77 -29.07
C ALA A 409 -19.67 -30.74 -29.84
N VAL A 410 -19.26 -29.67 -29.16
CA VAL A 410 -18.49 -28.55 -29.73
C VAL A 410 -17.05 -28.58 -29.22
N TYR A 411 -16.09 -28.79 -30.13
CA TYR A 411 -14.66 -28.79 -29.85
C TYR A 411 -14.22 -27.54 -29.06
N THR A 412 -13.33 -27.74 -28.09
CA THR A 412 -12.68 -26.63 -27.37
C THR A 412 -11.17 -26.63 -27.58
N SER A 413 -10.62 -25.44 -27.77
CA SER A 413 -9.18 -25.22 -27.87
C SER A 413 -8.44 -25.35 -26.53
N TYR A 414 -9.18 -25.27 -25.41
CA TYR A 414 -8.64 -25.33 -24.05
C TYR A 414 -8.17 -26.75 -23.70
N THR A 415 -9.08 -27.73 -23.73
CA THR A 415 -8.75 -29.15 -23.48
C THR A 415 -8.23 -29.87 -24.72
N LYS A 416 -8.49 -29.32 -25.91
CA LYS A 416 -8.26 -29.95 -27.23
C LYS A 416 -9.07 -31.21 -27.46
N GLU A 417 -10.23 -31.28 -26.81
CA GLU A 417 -11.17 -32.39 -26.91
C GLU A 417 -12.56 -31.87 -27.32
N THR A 418 -13.40 -32.79 -27.77
CA THR A 418 -14.83 -32.54 -28.04
C THR A 418 -15.64 -33.19 -26.93
N PRO A 419 -16.49 -32.45 -26.21
CA PRO A 419 -17.29 -33.01 -25.14
C PRO A 419 -18.40 -33.92 -25.70
N ARG A 420 -18.95 -34.79 -24.85
CA ARG A 420 -20.20 -35.50 -25.12
C ARG A 420 -21.39 -34.56 -24.91
N GLU A 421 -22.37 -34.66 -25.80
CA GLU A 421 -23.65 -33.96 -25.63
C GLU A 421 -24.50 -34.62 -24.53
N LEU A 422 -25.05 -33.81 -23.64
CA LEU A 422 -25.99 -34.23 -22.60
C LEU A 422 -27.37 -34.57 -23.19
N THR A 423 -27.99 -35.62 -22.69
CA THR A 423 -29.42 -35.88 -22.91
C THR A 423 -30.27 -34.90 -22.09
N THR A 424 -31.55 -34.77 -22.43
CA THR A 424 -32.48 -33.93 -21.65
C THR A 424 -32.62 -34.47 -20.23
N GLU A 425 -32.64 -35.79 -20.05
CA GLU A 425 -32.72 -36.47 -18.76
C GLU A 425 -31.49 -36.18 -17.88
N GLU A 426 -30.27 -36.29 -18.43
CA GLU A 426 -29.03 -35.94 -17.71
C GLU A 426 -29.00 -34.45 -17.32
N CYS A 427 -29.63 -33.57 -18.11
CA CYS A 427 -29.78 -32.17 -17.71
C CYS A 427 -30.67 -32.02 -16.45
N GLU A 428 -31.76 -32.79 -16.34
CA GLU A 428 -32.60 -32.78 -15.12
C GLU A 428 -31.85 -33.34 -13.91
N GLU A 429 -31.04 -34.39 -14.09
CA GLU A 429 -30.21 -34.97 -13.04
C GLU A 429 -29.19 -33.94 -12.52
N LEU A 430 -28.48 -33.24 -13.41
CA LEU A 430 -27.56 -32.16 -13.02
C LEU A 430 -28.28 -31.02 -12.29
N ILE A 431 -29.50 -30.65 -12.71
CA ILE A 431 -30.31 -29.64 -12.00
C ILE A 431 -30.57 -30.09 -10.54
N GLU A 432 -30.87 -31.37 -10.33
CA GLU A 432 -31.04 -31.95 -9.00
C GLU A 432 -29.75 -31.90 -8.18
N GLU A 433 -28.61 -32.24 -8.77
CA GLU A 433 -27.30 -32.19 -8.11
C GLU A 433 -26.92 -30.77 -7.65
N PHE A 434 -27.18 -29.73 -8.45
CA PHE A 434 -27.02 -28.34 -8.02
C PHE A 434 -27.90 -28.02 -6.81
N GLY A 435 -29.15 -28.51 -6.80
CA GLY A 435 -30.07 -28.39 -5.68
C GLY A 435 -29.54 -29.06 -4.40
N MET A 436 -29.09 -30.30 -4.51
CA MET A 436 -28.54 -31.08 -3.40
C MET A 436 -27.24 -30.45 -2.85
N GLY A 437 -26.36 -29.97 -3.73
CA GLY A 437 -25.15 -29.25 -3.34
C GLY A 437 -25.46 -27.97 -2.55
N ALA A 438 -26.49 -27.22 -2.97
CA ALA A 438 -26.94 -26.03 -2.24
C ALA A 438 -27.50 -26.38 -0.86
N GLU A 439 -28.31 -27.44 -0.74
CA GLU A 439 -28.82 -27.93 0.54
C GLU A 439 -27.69 -28.33 1.50
N ARG A 440 -26.61 -28.93 0.97
CA ARG A 440 -25.43 -29.27 1.78
C ARG A 440 -24.68 -28.04 2.29
N LEU A 441 -24.56 -26.98 1.48
CA LEU A 441 -24.01 -25.70 1.94
C LEU A 441 -24.84 -25.11 3.08
N VAL A 442 -26.18 -25.15 2.98
CA VAL A 442 -27.08 -24.72 4.07
C VAL A 442 -26.85 -25.57 5.33
N LYS A 443 -26.79 -26.90 5.20
CA LYS A 443 -26.49 -27.81 6.33
C LYS A 443 -25.13 -27.51 6.97
N ALA A 444 -24.14 -27.11 6.17
CA ALA A 444 -22.82 -26.71 6.64
C ALA A 444 -22.78 -25.31 7.29
N GLY A 445 -23.86 -24.54 7.23
CA GLY A 445 -23.94 -23.21 7.84
C GLY A 445 -23.45 -22.07 6.96
N PHE A 446 -23.42 -22.23 5.64
CA PHE A 446 -23.10 -21.13 4.72
C PHE A 446 -24.20 -20.08 4.69
N ASP A 447 -23.81 -18.81 4.50
CA ASP A 447 -24.75 -17.67 4.50
C ASP A 447 -25.36 -17.38 3.12
N ILE A 448 -24.67 -17.76 2.04
CA ILE A 448 -25.08 -17.51 0.64
C ILE A 448 -24.66 -18.69 -0.24
N VAL A 449 -25.50 -19.05 -1.21
CA VAL A 449 -25.16 -20.01 -2.27
C VAL A 449 -24.87 -19.25 -3.55
N GLU A 450 -23.76 -19.55 -4.22
CA GLU A 450 -23.45 -18.99 -5.54
C GLU A 450 -23.52 -20.06 -6.64
N ILE A 451 -24.17 -19.72 -7.76
CA ILE A 451 -24.22 -20.56 -8.97
C ILE A 451 -23.22 -20.01 -9.99
N CYS A 452 -22.27 -20.84 -10.43
CA CYS A 452 -21.26 -20.43 -11.41
C CYS A 452 -21.73 -20.62 -12.86
N THR A 453 -21.79 -19.54 -13.63
CA THR A 453 -22.21 -19.55 -15.04
C THR A 453 -21.20 -18.89 -15.98
N ASN A 454 -20.02 -18.55 -15.46
CA ASN A 454 -19.01 -17.75 -16.13
C ASN A 454 -17.80 -18.59 -16.57
N SER A 455 -16.78 -17.92 -17.10
CA SER A 455 -15.48 -18.51 -17.44
C SER A 455 -15.53 -19.71 -18.37
N GLY A 456 -16.63 -19.92 -19.09
CA GLY A 456 -16.84 -21.03 -20.03
C GLY A 456 -17.16 -22.38 -19.39
N TYR A 457 -17.56 -22.40 -18.11
CA TYR A 457 -18.06 -23.60 -17.43
C TYR A 457 -19.48 -23.98 -17.86
N LEU A 458 -19.98 -25.15 -17.41
CA LEU A 458 -21.14 -25.83 -18.02
C LEU A 458 -22.35 -24.92 -18.22
N ILE A 459 -22.81 -24.20 -17.19
CA ILE A 459 -23.99 -23.33 -17.35
C ILE A 459 -23.71 -22.19 -18.34
N GLY A 460 -22.50 -21.62 -18.33
CA GLY A 460 -22.08 -20.63 -19.33
C GLY A 460 -22.10 -21.20 -20.76
N GLN A 461 -21.78 -22.48 -20.92
CA GLN A 461 -21.87 -23.18 -22.20
C GLN A 461 -23.33 -23.31 -22.67
N PHE A 462 -24.29 -23.54 -21.76
CA PHE A 462 -25.72 -23.52 -22.11
C PHE A 462 -26.18 -22.13 -22.55
N LEU A 463 -25.70 -21.06 -21.90
CA LEU A 463 -26.09 -19.69 -22.23
C LEU A 463 -25.52 -19.21 -23.57
N SER A 464 -24.40 -19.77 -24.03
CA SER A 464 -23.72 -19.31 -25.24
C SER A 464 -24.31 -19.92 -26.52
N PRO A 465 -24.61 -19.10 -27.55
CA PRO A 465 -25.05 -19.61 -28.85
C PRO A 465 -23.93 -20.33 -29.62
N LEU A 466 -22.67 -20.17 -29.21
CA LEU A 466 -21.54 -20.85 -29.81
C LEU A 466 -21.47 -22.33 -29.41
N THR A 467 -21.92 -22.65 -28.20
CA THR A 467 -21.75 -23.97 -27.59
C THR A 467 -23.05 -24.72 -27.38
N ASN A 468 -24.18 -24.01 -27.25
CA ASN A 468 -25.49 -24.61 -27.17
C ASN A 468 -26.19 -24.58 -28.54
N LEU A 469 -26.13 -25.71 -29.23
CA LEU A 469 -26.75 -25.93 -30.54
C LEU A 469 -28.00 -26.82 -30.44
N ARG A 470 -28.55 -26.97 -29.23
CA ARG A 470 -29.66 -27.88 -28.97
C ARG A 470 -30.96 -27.38 -29.59
N SER A 471 -31.85 -28.33 -29.86
CA SER A 471 -33.21 -28.08 -30.36
C SER A 471 -34.32 -28.52 -29.38
N ASP A 472 -33.93 -29.03 -28.21
CA ASP A 472 -34.85 -29.37 -27.13
C ASP A 472 -35.14 -28.16 -26.22
N ARG A 473 -35.78 -28.38 -25.07
CA ARG A 473 -36.20 -27.29 -24.15
C ARG A 473 -35.04 -26.48 -23.57
N PHE A 474 -33.80 -26.95 -23.67
CA PHE A 474 -32.62 -26.30 -23.10
C PHE A 474 -31.78 -25.56 -24.15
N GLY A 475 -32.22 -25.51 -25.41
CA GLY A 475 -31.56 -24.74 -26.46
C GLY A 475 -32.50 -23.92 -27.32
N GLY A 476 -31.93 -23.07 -28.16
CA GLY A 476 -32.67 -22.17 -29.03
C GLY A 476 -31.82 -21.00 -29.53
N SER A 477 -32.41 -20.19 -30.40
CA SER A 477 -31.71 -19.06 -31.03
C SER A 477 -31.69 -17.82 -30.13
N SER A 478 -32.70 -17.67 -29.26
CA SER A 478 -32.80 -16.55 -28.32
C SER A 478 -32.02 -16.79 -27.02
N VAL A 479 -31.72 -15.71 -26.30
CA VAL A 479 -31.12 -15.77 -24.96
C VAL A 479 -32.07 -16.43 -23.98
N GLU A 480 -33.38 -16.13 -24.09
CA GLU A 480 -34.43 -16.65 -23.21
C GLU A 480 -34.60 -18.18 -23.31
N GLU A 481 -34.50 -18.75 -24.51
CA GLU A 481 -34.54 -20.21 -24.71
C GLU A 481 -33.33 -20.89 -24.08
N ARG A 482 -32.12 -20.37 -24.33
CA ARG A 482 -30.86 -20.88 -23.75
C ARG A 482 -30.76 -20.68 -22.24
N PHE A 483 -31.44 -19.68 -21.70
CA PHE A 483 -31.52 -19.40 -20.26
C PHE A 483 -32.28 -20.50 -19.49
N THR A 484 -33.08 -21.33 -20.16
CA THR A 484 -33.94 -22.33 -19.52
C THR A 484 -33.18 -23.24 -18.55
N PHE A 485 -31.99 -23.71 -18.89
CA PHE A 485 -31.20 -24.56 -17.98
C PHE A 485 -30.87 -23.84 -16.66
N LEU A 486 -30.34 -22.63 -16.74
CA LEU A 486 -30.04 -21.81 -15.56
C LEU A 486 -31.31 -21.45 -14.77
N ARG A 487 -32.43 -21.18 -15.45
CA ARG A 487 -33.71 -20.94 -14.80
C ARG A 487 -34.11 -22.10 -13.90
N GLU A 488 -34.09 -23.32 -14.43
CA GLU A 488 -34.46 -24.52 -13.67
C GLU A 488 -33.49 -24.79 -12.52
N VAL A 489 -32.19 -24.53 -12.70
CA VAL A 489 -31.19 -24.60 -11.62
C VAL A 489 -31.53 -23.61 -10.50
N ILE A 490 -31.79 -22.33 -10.80
CA ILE A 490 -32.16 -21.32 -9.79
C ILE A 490 -33.42 -21.75 -9.03
N LEU A 491 -34.44 -22.23 -9.75
CA LEU A 491 -35.70 -22.67 -9.15
C LEU A 491 -35.51 -23.92 -8.27
N ARG A 492 -34.67 -24.88 -8.68
CA ARG A 492 -34.36 -26.07 -7.88
C ARG A 492 -33.55 -25.73 -6.64
N VAL A 493 -32.54 -24.86 -6.76
CA VAL A 493 -31.76 -24.36 -5.63
C VAL A 493 -32.69 -23.64 -4.65
N ARG A 494 -33.51 -22.69 -5.11
CA ARG A 494 -34.49 -21.96 -4.29
C ARG A 494 -35.42 -22.88 -3.51
N ARG A 495 -35.92 -23.95 -4.15
CA ARG A 495 -36.78 -24.96 -3.48
C ARG A 495 -36.05 -25.70 -2.36
N GLY A 496 -34.76 -25.99 -2.53
CA GLY A 496 -33.95 -26.69 -1.54
C GLY A 496 -33.50 -25.82 -0.37
N VAL A 497 -33.12 -24.56 -0.63
CA VAL A 497 -32.55 -23.66 0.39
C VAL A 497 -33.59 -22.78 1.10
N GLY A 498 -34.81 -22.70 0.58
CA GLY A 498 -35.88 -21.88 1.12
C GLY A 498 -35.86 -20.42 0.65
N PRO A 499 -36.86 -19.61 1.08
CA PRO A 499 -37.07 -18.26 0.56
C PRO A 499 -36.08 -17.22 1.09
N ASP A 500 -35.40 -17.50 2.20
CA ASP A 500 -34.58 -16.50 2.91
C ASP A 500 -33.09 -16.60 2.60
N MET A 501 -32.60 -17.76 2.12
CA MET A 501 -31.20 -17.98 1.77
C MET A 501 -30.87 -17.23 0.48
N PRO A 502 -29.94 -16.26 0.46
CA PRO A 502 -29.61 -15.55 -0.77
C PRO A 502 -28.95 -16.46 -1.81
N ILE A 503 -29.31 -16.25 -3.08
CA ILE A 503 -28.73 -16.92 -4.25
C ILE A 503 -27.96 -15.88 -5.07
N SER A 504 -26.63 -15.96 -5.04
CA SER A 504 -25.76 -15.24 -5.97
C SER A 504 -25.64 -16.01 -7.29
N VAL A 505 -25.58 -15.32 -8.42
CA VAL A 505 -25.25 -15.94 -9.71
C VAL A 505 -24.06 -15.22 -10.31
N ARG A 506 -22.98 -15.97 -10.57
CA ARG A 506 -21.75 -15.41 -11.12
C ARG A 506 -21.71 -15.56 -12.64
N ILE A 507 -21.82 -14.43 -13.34
CA ILE A 507 -21.93 -14.36 -14.80
C ILE A 507 -20.68 -13.77 -15.47
N GLY A 508 -20.48 -14.15 -16.73
CA GLY A 508 -19.56 -13.46 -17.62
C GLY A 508 -20.20 -12.16 -18.09
N GLY A 509 -19.66 -11.02 -17.66
CA GLY A 509 -20.11 -9.71 -18.14
C GLY A 509 -19.86 -9.52 -19.63
N ASN A 510 -18.91 -10.25 -20.20
CA ASN A 510 -18.72 -10.51 -21.63
C ASN A 510 -17.87 -11.77 -21.75
N ASP A 511 -18.21 -12.69 -22.65
CA ASP A 511 -17.45 -13.94 -22.79
C ASP A 511 -16.08 -13.71 -23.44
N PHE A 512 -15.93 -12.63 -24.21
CA PHE A 512 -14.76 -12.32 -25.03
C PHE A 512 -14.32 -13.48 -25.94
N VAL A 513 -15.28 -14.30 -26.36
CA VAL A 513 -15.13 -15.35 -27.37
C VAL A 513 -16.01 -14.98 -28.56
N ARG A 514 -15.44 -14.96 -29.76
CA ARG A 514 -16.16 -14.55 -30.97
C ARG A 514 -17.37 -15.45 -31.21
N GLY A 515 -18.55 -14.83 -31.31
CA GLY A 515 -19.82 -15.55 -31.51
C GLY A 515 -20.47 -16.05 -30.23
N SER A 516 -19.87 -15.80 -29.05
CA SER A 516 -20.48 -16.07 -27.74
C SER A 516 -21.23 -14.83 -27.22
N ASN A 517 -21.68 -14.87 -25.96
CA ASN A 517 -22.47 -13.78 -25.37
C ASN A 517 -21.64 -12.50 -25.20
N THR A 518 -22.27 -11.39 -25.56
CA THR A 518 -21.75 -10.03 -25.40
C THR A 518 -22.16 -9.43 -24.06
N ASN A 519 -21.77 -8.17 -23.80
CA ASN A 519 -22.22 -7.48 -22.59
C ASN A 519 -23.70 -7.09 -22.64
N GLU A 520 -24.26 -6.88 -23.82
CA GLU A 520 -25.70 -6.67 -23.99
C GLU A 520 -26.48 -7.94 -23.62
N ASP A 521 -26.02 -9.10 -24.10
CA ASP A 521 -26.60 -10.39 -23.73
C ASP A 521 -26.48 -10.63 -22.22
N ALA A 522 -25.34 -10.30 -21.62
CA ALA A 522 -25.12 -10.45 -20.17
C ALA A 522 -26.09 -9.59 -19.33
N CYS A 523 -26.38 -8.35 -19.76
CA CYS A 523 -27.37 -7.50 -19.09
C CYS A 523 -28.78 -8.13 -19.16
N ARG A 524 -29.13 -8.72 -20.30
CA ARG A 524 -30.41 -9.42 -20.49
C ARG A 524 -30.50 -10.69 -19.65
N ILE A 525 -29.42 -11.46 -19.57
CA ILE A 525 -29.29 -12.64 -18.69
C ILE A 525 -29.43 -12.23 -17.23
N ALA A 526 -28.78 -11.14 -16.80
CA ALA A 526 -28.88 -10.63 -15.42
C ALA A 526 -30.34 -10.27 -15.04
N ALA A 527 -31.07 -9.61 -15.94
CA ALA A 527 -32.49 -9.31 -15.72
C ALA A 527 -33.35 -10.59 -15.61
N LEU A 528 -33.05 -11.63 -16.39
CA LEU A 528 -33.73 -12.93 -16.29
C LEU A 528 -33.41 -13.66 -14.98
N ILE A 529 -32.17 -13.54 -14.49
CA ILE A 529 -31.75 -14.09 -13.18
C ILE A 529 -32.56 -13.44 -12.06
N GLU A 530 -32.66 -12.09 -12.05
CA GLU A 530 -33.45 -11.35 -11.07
C GLU A 530 -34.93 -11.77 -11.11
N GLN A 531 -35.53 -11.84 -12.31
CA GLN A 531 -36.92 -12.28 -12.48
C GLN A 531 -37.18 -13.71 -11.99
N THR A 532 -36.17 -14.58 -12.05
CA THR A 532 -36.28 -15.98 -11.60
C THR A 532 -36.12 -16.11 -10.08
N GLY A 533 -35.55 -15.11 -9.41
CA GLY A 533 -35.36 -15.09 -7.95
C GLY A 533 -33.90 -15.22 -7.48
N GLY A 534 -32.93 -14.84 -8.32
CA GLY A 534 -31.57 -14.55 -7.87
C GLY A 534 -31.51 -13.25 -7.06
N ASP A 535 -30.66 -13.21 -6.04
CA ASP A 535 -30.57 -12.10 -5.07
C ASP A 535 -29.33 -11.22 -5.26
N CYS A 536 -28.36 -11.66 -6.08
CA CYS A 536 -27.11 -10.95 -6.33
C CYS A 536 -26.50 -11.40 -7.66
N ILE A 537 -25.86 -10.46 -8.38
CA ILE A 537 -25.08 -10.77 -9.58
C ILE A 537 -23.59 -10.55 -9.29
N ASN A 538 -22.78 -11.57 -9.51
CA ASN A 538 -21.32 -11.47 -9.39
C ASN A 538 -20.68 -11.48 -10.79
N VAL A 539 -19.96 -10.42 -11.13
CA VAL A 539 -19.51 -10.16 -12.51
C VAL A 539 -18.02 -10.42 -12.66
N THR A 540 -17.68 -11.25 -13.64
CA THR A 540 -16.31 -11.44 -14.13
C THR A 540 -16.25 -11.25 -15.65
N GLY A 541 -15.08 -10.96 -16.19
CA GLY A 541 -14.84 -10.94 -17.64
C GLY A 541 -14.24 -12.25 -18.16
N GLY A 542 -14.68 -12.67 -19.37
CA GLY A 542 -13.98 -13.63 -20.21
C GLY A 542 -14.17 -15.12 -19.88
N TRP A 543 -13.87 -15.96 -20.88
CA TRP A 543 -13.70 -17.41 -20.77
C TRP A 543 -12.22 -17.80 -20.74
N HIS A 544 -11.90 -19.03 -20.34
CA HIS A 544 -10.53 -19.55 -20.46
C HIS A 544 -10.01 -19.59 -21.91
N GLU A 545 -10.90 -19.63 -22.90
CA GLU A 545 -10.55 -19.60 -24.34
C GLU A 545 -10.40 -18.18 -24.92
N THR A 546 -10.59 -17.13 -24.13
CA THR A 546 -10.42 -15.77 -24.66
C THR A 546 -8.94 -15.46 -24.96
N PHE A 547 -8.70 -14.75 -26.05
CA PHE A 547 -7.38 -14.19 -26.39
C PHE A 547 -7.18 -12.78 -25.80
N LEU A 548 -8.04 -12.35 -24.88
CA LEU A 548 -7.93 -11.08 -24.17
C LEU A 548 -7.38 -11.32 -22.75
N PRO A 549 -6.21 -10.80 -22.38
CA PRO A 549 -5.67 -11.03 -21.05
C PRO A 549 -6.61 -10.48 -19.96
N GLN A 550 -7.08 -11.32 -19.04
CA GLN A 550 -8.09 -10.92 -18.05
C GLN A 550 -7.49 -10.46 -16.71
N VAL A 551 -6.34 -11.01 -16.36
CA VAL A 551 -5.80 -10.93 -15.00
C VAL A 551 -4.30 -10.65 -14.95
N THR A 552 -3.59 -10.67 -16.07
CA THR A 552 -2.15 -10.46 -16.14
C THR A 552 -1.74 -9.02 -15.77
N MET A 553 -0.45 -8.78 -15.60
CA MET A 553 0.10 -7.49 -15.12
C MET A 553 -0.21 -6.31 -16.05
N ASP A 554 -0.30 -6.55 -17.35
CA ASP A 554 -0.63 -5.55 -18.36
C ASP A 554 -2.09 -5.09 -18.33
N VAL A 555 -2.96 -5.80 -17.61
CA VAL A 555 -4.36 -5.41 -17.43
C VAL A 555 -4.45 -4.26 -16.42
N PRO A 556 -4.96 -3.07 -16.80
CA PRO A 556 -5.13 -1.95 -15.87
C PRO A 556 -6.06 -2.26 -14.70
N PHE A 557 -5.94 -1.50 -13.59
CA PHE A 557 -6.79 -1.74 -12.41
C PHE A 557 -8.24 -1.41 -12.76
N GLY A 558 -9.16 -2.34 -12.51
CA GLY A 558 -10.57 -2.17 -12.81
C GLY A 558 -10.90 -2.05 -14.30
N ALA A 559 -10.04 -2.55 -15.22
CA ALA A 559 -10.25 -2.45 -16.67
C ALA A 559 -11.61 -2.97 -17.15
N TYR A 560 -12.19 -3.93 -16.42
CA TYR A 560 -13.47 -4.57 -16.75
C TYR A 560 -14.67 -4.05 -15.95
N SER A 561 -14.49 -2.99 -15.16
CA SER A 561 -15.56 -2.47 -14.27
C SER A 561 -16.77 -1.92 -15.02
N TYR A 562 -16.60 -1.59 -16.30
CA TYR A 562 -17.71 -1.17 -17.16
C TYR A 562 -18.75 -2.29 -17.37
N LEU A 563 -18.34 -3.56 -17.27
CA LEU A 563 -19.24 -4.71 -17.41
C LEU A 563 -20.25 -4.74 -16.25
N GLY A 564 -19.76 -4.68 -15.01
CA GLY A 564 -20.62 -4.63 -13.83
C GLY A 564 -21.46 -3.36 -13.78
N LYS A 565 -20.92 -2.22 -14.23
CA LYS A 565 -21.68 -0.97 -14.34
C LYS A 565 -22.93 -1.13 -15.22
N GLN A 566 -22.77 -1.65 -16.44
CA GLN A 566 -23.91 -1.83 -17.36
C GLN A 566 -24.93 -2.85 -16.84
N ILE A 567 -24.45 -3.90 -16.17
CA ILE A 567 -25.34 -4.88 -15.52
C ILE A 567 -26.12 -4.23 -14.38
N LYS A 568 -25.48 -3.42 -13.52
CA LYS A 568 -26.15 -2.69 -12.44
C LYS A 568 -27.23 -1.74 -12.95
N GLU A 569 -27.06 -1.16 -14.13
CA GLU A 569 -28.09 -0.33 -14.78
C GLU A 569 -29.32 -1.14 -15.24
N SER A 570 -29.22 -2.48 -15.29
CA SER A 570 -30.26 -3.38 -15.82
C SER A 570 -31.01 -4.19 -14.74
N VAL A 571 -30.59 -4.12 -13.47
CA VAL A 571 -31.16 -4.90 -12.36
C VAL A 571 -31.32 -4.04 -11.10
N SER A 572 -32.18 -4.47 -10.17
CA SER A 572 -32.33 -3.81 -8.84
C SER A 572 -31.60 -4.54 -7.71
N ILE A 573 -31.25 -5.81 -7.92
CA ILE A 573 -30.42 -6.60 -6.99
C ILE A 573 -28.94 -6.15 -7.01
N PRO A 574 -28.20 -6.34 -5.89
CA PRO A 574 -26.80 -5.94 -5.81
C PRO A 574 -25.88 -6.56 -6.87
N VAL A 575 -24.89 -5.78 -7.33
CA VAL A 575 -23.87 -6.23 -8.29
C VAL A 575 -22.47 -6.19 -7.67
N ILE A 576 -21.79 -7.33 -7.70
CA ILE A 576 -20.38 -7.50 -7.32
C ILE A 576 -19.50 -7.43 -8.57
N GLN A 577 -18.43 -6.62 -8.54
CA GLN A 577 -17.48 -6.54 -9.65
C GLN A 577 -16.12 -7.14 -9.31
N SER A 578 -15.62 -8.01 -10.19
CA SER A 578 -14.30 -8.65 -10.08
C SER A 578 -13.27 -8.10 -11.09
N ASN A 579 -12.23 -8.90 -11.35
CA ASN A 579 -11.13 -8.70 -12.30
C ASN A 579 -10.18 -7.53 -11.95
N ARG A 580 -8.94 -7.91 -11.60
CA ARG A 580 -7.75 -7.04 -11.47
C ARG A 580 -8.06 -5.71 -10.76
N MET A 581 -8.42 -5.81 -9.48
CA MET A 581 -8.76 -4.68 -8.61
C MET A 581 -7.66 -4.37 -7.58
N CYS A 582 -7.60 -3.12 -7.11
CA CYS A 582 -6.86 -2.68 -5.92
C CYS A 582 -7.76 -1.81 -5.05
N ILE A 583 -7.34 -1.50 -3.81
CA ILE A 583 -8.14 -0.71 -2.87
C ILE A 583 -8.49 0.67 -3.44
N GLU A 584 -7.52 1.35 -4.05
CA GLU A 584 -7.72 2.70 -4.58
C GLU A 584 -8.77 2.70 -5.70
N GLN A 585 -8.74 1.70 -6.57
CA GLN A 585 -9.74 1.54 -7.62
C GLN A 585 -11.10 1.10 -7.08
N ALA A 586 -11.11 0.23 -6.05
CA ALA A 586 -12.32 -0.22 -5.39
C ALA A 586 -13.06 0.97 -4.73
N GLU A 587 -12.35 1.79 -3.95
CA GLU A 587 -12.91 3.00 -3.35
C GLU A 587 -13.47 3.95 -4.39
N LYS A 588 -12.78 4.13 -5.52
CA LYS A 588 -13.25 4.95 -6.63
C LYS A 588 -14.57 4.43 -7.21
N LEU A 589 -14.65 3.13 -7.52
CA LEU A 589 -15.87 2.54 -8.11
C LEU A 589 -17.07 2.61 -7.16
N MET A 590 -16.81 2.44 -5.85
CA MET A 590 -17.83 2.58 -4.80
C MET A 590 -18.28 4.02 -4.60
N TYR A 591 -17.37 4.97 -4.76
CA TYR A 591 -17.69 6.39 -4.71
C TYR A 591 -18.55 6.82 -5.91
N GLU A 592 -18.24 6.29 -7.09
CA GLU A 592 -18.97 6.56 -8.33
C GLU A 592 -20.30 5.77 -8.44
N ASP A 593 -20.65 4.97 -7.42
CA ASP A 593 -21.84 4.12 -7.36
C ASP A 593 -22.01 3.17 -8.57
N THR A 594 -20.89 2.82 -9.21
CA THR A 594 -20.90 1.99 -10.43
C THR A 594 -21.25 0.53 -10.16
N VAL A 595 -21.02 0.05 -8.94
CA VAL A 595 -21.22 -1.33 -8.46
C VAL A 595 -21.52 -1.29 -6.96
N ASP A 596 -22.07 -2.36 -6.39
CA ASP A 596 -22.49 -2.40 -4.97
C ASP A 596 -21.47 -3.05 -4.06
N PHE A 597 -20.66 -3.94 -4.63
CA PHE A 597 -19.65 -4.75 -3.96
C PHE A 597 -18.42 -4.94 -4.85
N ILE A 598 -17.27 -5.16 -4.22
CA ILE A 598 -16.01 -5.40 -4.93
C ILE A 598 -15.50 -6.79 -4.59
N SER A 599 -15.20 -7.58 -5.63
CA SER A 599 -14.57 -8.89 -5.51
C SER A 599 -13.05 -8.78 -5.73
N MET A 600 -12.28 -9.26 -4.76
CA MET A 600 -10.83 -9.42 -4.87
C MET A 600 -10.43 -10.86 -4.57
N VAL A 601 -9.49 -11.43 -5.33
CA VAL A 601 -8.89 -12.73 -5.01
C VAL A 601 -7.42 -12.54 -4.71
N ARG A 602 -6.63 -12.27 -5.76
CA ARG A 602 -5.17 -12.18 -5.67
C ARG A 602 -4.67 -11.05 -4.75
N PRO A 603 -5.33 -9.88 -4.63
CA PRO A 603 -5.00 -8.91 -3.59
C PRO A 603 -5.10 -9.48 -2.16
N LEU A 604 -6.10 -10.31 -1.87
CA LEU A 604 -6.28 -10.95 -0.56
C LEU A 604 -5.39 -12.19 -0.36
N VAL A 605 -4.90 -12.79 -1.45
CA VAL A 605 -3.79 -13.76 -1.40
C VAL A 605 -2.50 -13.04 -1.01
N ALA A 606 -2.21 -11.90 -1.64
CA ALA A 606 -1.03 -11.09 -1.36
C ALA A 606 -1.04 -10.50 0.06
N ASP A 607 -2.18 -9.96 0.50
CA ASP A 607 -2.33 -9.36 1.83
C ASP A 607 -3.67 -9.76 2.47
N PRO A 608 -3.68 -10.69 3.43
CA PRO A 608 -4.91 -11.07 4.12
C PRO A 608 -5.53 -9.91 4.91
N TYR A 609 -4.72 -8.94 5.36
CA TYR A 609 -5.13 -7.83 6.22
C TYR A 609 -5.39 -6.52 5.46
N LEU A 610 -5.45 -6.60 4.13
CA LEU A 610 -5.68 -5.46 3.22
C LEU A 610 -6.85 -4.58 3.66
N MET A 611 -7.97 -5.18 4.06
CA MET A 611 -9.18 -4.43 4.40
C MET A 611 -9.01 -3.63 5.70
N ASN A 612 -8.52 -4.27 6.77
CA ASN A 612 -8.25 -3.59 8.04
C ASN A 612 -7.21 -2.48 7.91
N LYS A 613 -6.16 -2.68 7.11
CA LYS A 613 -5.15 -1.66 6.84
C LYS A 613 -5.73 -0.47 6.10
N ALA A 614 -6.51 -0.73 5.06
CA ALA A 614 -7.17 0.30 4.27
C ALA A 614 -8.18 1.12 5.10
N ALA A 615 -9.02 0.44 5.88
CA ALA A 615 -9.97 1.10 6.79
C ALA A 615 -9.29 1.98 7.86
N ALA A 616 -8.06 1.63 8.26
CA ALA A 616 -7.25 2.40 9.19
C ALA A 616 -6.40 3.51 8.51
N GLY A 617 -6.55 3.72 7.20
CA GLY A 617 -5.76 4.69 6.44
C GLY A 617 -4.28 4.29 6.23
N ARG A 618 -3.91 3.05 6.55
CA ARG A 618 -2.53 2.53 6.47
C ARG A 618 -2.21 1.96 5.08
N TYR A 619 -2.46 2.74 4.03
CA TYR A 619 -2.35 2.28 2.64
C TYR A 619 -0.93 1.85 2.24
N SER A 620 0.11 2.50 2.80
CA SER A 620 1.51 2.14 2.53
C SER A 620 1.92 0.76 3.09
N GLU A 621 1.15 0.21 4.02
CA GLU A 621 1.36 -1.12 4.62
C GLU A 621 0.64 -2.23 3.86
N ILE A 622 -0.18 -1.89 2.85
CA ILE A 622 -0.90 -2.87 2.04
C ILE A 622 0.08 -3.52 1.09
N ARG A 623 0.26 -4.84 1.23
CA ARG A 623 1.13 -5.62 0.36
C ARG A 623 0.47 -5.82 -1.01
N PRO A 624 1.01 -5.25 -2.10
CA PRO A 624 0.29 -5.18 -3.36
C PRO A 624 0.37 -6.51 -4.12
N CYS A 625 -0.77 -6.97 -4.65
CA CYS A 625 -0.75 -7.93 -5.74
C CYS A 625 -0.22 -7.25 -7.01
N VAL A 626 0.84 -7.80 -7.59
CA VAL A 626 1.47 -7.27 -8.81
C VAL A 626 0.98 -7.95 -10.09
N GLY A 627 -0.01 -8.85 -10.01
CA GLY A 627 -0.59 -9.53 -11.17
C GLY A 627 0.34 -10.54 -11.88
N CYS A 628 1.43 -10.97 -11.25
CA CYS A 628 2.48 -11.78 -11.90
C CYS A 628 2.03 -13.19 -12.34
N ASN A 629 0.95 -13.70 -11.75
CA ASN A 629 0.40 -15.05 -11.89
C ASN A 629 1.31 -16.23 -11.50
N GLN A 630 2.63 -16.03 -11.38
CA GLN A 630 3.64 -17.08 -11.18
C GLN A 630 3.30 -18.09 -10.10
N GLY A 631 3.09 -17.62 -8.86
CA GLY A 631 2.81 -18.49 -7.72
C GLY A 631 1.35 -18.92 -7.62
N CYS A 632 0.43 -18.18 -8.22
CA CYS A 632 -1.00 -18.45 -8.12
C CYS A 632 -1.50 -19.21 -9.35
N LEU A 633 -1.94 -18.51 -10.39
CA LEU A 633 -2.59 -19.15 -11.55
C LEU A 633 -1.65 -20.13 -12.29
N ASP A 634 -0.37 -19.79 -12.41
CA ASP A 634 0.62 -20.65 -13.05
C ASP A 634 0.88 -21.96 -12.28
N HIS A 635 0.71 -21.95 -10.95
CA HIS A 635 0.79 -23.16 -10.12
C HIS A 635 -0.43 -24.05 -10.31
N ILE A 636 -1.64 -23.47 -10.28
CA ILE A 636 -2.89 -24.20 -10.53
C ILE A 636 -2.86 -24.89 -11.89
N MET A 637 -2.43 -24.18 -12.95
CA MET A 637 -2.27 -24.74 -14.30
C MET A 637 -1.20 -25.85 -14.40
N ARG A 638 -0.42 -26.08 -13.34
CA ARG A 638 0.56 -27.16 -13.20
C ARG A 638 0.16 -28.16 -12.10
N HIS A 639 -1.10 -28.13 -11.64
CA HIS A 639 -1.64 -28.95 -10.57
C HIS A 639 -0.83 -28.84 -9.27
N LYS A 640 -0.42 -27.62 -8.91
CA LYS A 640 0.26 -27.32 -7.65
C LYS A 640 -0.60 -26.36 -6.81
N PRO A 641 -0.57 -26.50 -5.46
CA PRO A 641 -1.17 -25.52 -4.57
C PRO A 641 -0.64 -24.11 -4.84
N ILE A 642 -1.52 -23.10 -4.69
CA ILE A 642 -1.09 -21.72 -4.89
C ILE A 642 -0.09 -21.28 -3.82
N THR A 643 0.77 -20.34 -4.22
CA THR A 643 1.62 -19.51 -3.38
C THR A 643 1.54 -18.06 -3.90
N CYS A 644 2.36 -17.16 -3.38
CA CYS A 644 2.41 -15.78 -3.84
C CYS A 644 3.84 -15.26 -3.91
N LEU A 645 4.15 -14.52 -4.99
CA LEU A 645 5.45 -13.90 -5.19
C LEU A 645 5.80 -12.91 -4.08
N VAL A 646 4.82 -12.16 -3.58
CA VAL A 646 5.03 -11.14 -2.55
C VAL A 646 4.73 -11.65 -1.14
N ASN A 647 4.04 -12.78 -1.01
CA ASN A 647 3.62 -13.32 0.29
C ASN A 647 4.02 -14.78 0.44
N ALA A 648 5.14 -15.00 1.13
CA ALA A 648 5.69 -16.33 1.37
C ALA A 648 4.89 -17.18 2.38
N GLU A 649 3.88 -16.62 3.06
CA GLU A 649 3.03 -17.33 4.03
C GLU A 649 1.89 -18.11 3.35
N VAL A 650 1.52 -17.75 2.12
CA VAL A 650 0.34 -18.30 1.43
C VAL A 650 0.39 -19.82 1.34
N GLY A 651 -0.67 -20.45 1.85
CA GLY A 651 -0.81 -21.89 1.86
C GLY A 651 0.07 -22.58 2.89
N ARG A 652 0.71 -21.85 3.80
CA ARG A 652 1.51 -22.40 4.91
C ARG A 652 1.16 -21.74 6.24
N GLU A 653 0.10 -20.96 6.30
CA GLU A 653 -0.26 -20.19 7.49
C GLU A 653 -0.29 -21.10 8.73
N ALA A 654 -0.97 -22.25 8.65
CA ALA A 654 -1.00 -23.24 9.72
C ALA A 654 0.38 -23.88 10.05
N GLU A 655 1.24 -24.06 9.06
CA GLU A 655 2.57 -24.68 9.20
C GLU A 655 3.57 -23.77 9.91
N VAL A 656 3.56 -22.47 9.56
CA VAL A 656 4.53 -21.49 10.09
C VAL A 656 4.08 -20.85 11.39
N MET A 657 2.81 -20.98 11.76
CA MET A 657 2.28 -20.46 13.02
C MET A 657 2.90 -21.18 14.23
N ARG A 658 3.16 -20.42 15.29
CA ARG A 658 3.61 -20.91 16.60
C ARG A 658 2.78 -20.22 17.68
N GLY A 659 2.15 -21.00 18.57
CA GLY A 659 1.29 -20.45 19.61
C GLY A 659 0.10 -19.63 19.10
N GLY A 660 -0.43 -19.97 17.91
CA GLY A 660 -1.56 -19.25 17.29
C GLY A 660 -1.20 -17.91 16.65
N LYS A 661 0.09 -17.63 16.45
CA LYS A 661 0.60 -16.40 15.83
C LYS A 661 1.48 -16.71 14.64
N LEU A 662 1.39 -15.88 13.60
CA LEU A 662 2.32 -15.90 12.48
C LEU A 662 3.72 -15.45 12.94
N PRO A 663 4.79 -15.79 12.21
CA PRO A 663 6.15 -15.39 12.56
C PRO A 663 6.31 -13.86 12.72
N VAL A 664 5.60 -13.07 11.92
CA VAL A 664 5.61 -11.59 11.99
C VAL A 664 4.84 -11.02 13.19
N GLU A 665 4.05 -11.84 13.89
CA GLU A 665 3.30 -11.45 15.10
C GLU A 665 4.04 -11.85 16.40
N SER A 666 5.22 -12.48 16.27
CA SER A 666 5.96 -13.07 17.40
C SER A 666 7.40 -12.57 17.44
N ALA A 667 7.78 -11.93 18.55
CA ALA A 667 9.17 -11.53 18.76
C ALA A 667 10.09 -12.74 18.99
N SER A 668 11.32 -12.67 18.48
CA SER A 668 12.37 -13.63 18.77
C SER A 668 12.76 -13.55 20.24
N THR A 669 13.02 -14.70 20.85
CA THR A 669 13.50 -14.78 22.24
C THR A 669 14.99 -14.43 22.38
N ALA A 670 15.70 -14.32 21.26
CA ALA A 670 17.13 -14.03 21.20
C ALA A 670 17.42 -13.02 20.07
N PRO A 671 17.05 -11.73 20.24
CA PRO A 671 17.27 -10.72 19.21
C PRO A 671 18.75 -10.57 18.87
N GLU A 672 19.05 -10.43 17.58
CA GLU A 672 20.40 -10.29 17.02
C GLU A 672 20.51 -8.93 16.32
N ARG A 673 21.73 -8.38 16.22
CA ARG A 673 22.07 -7.27 15.34
C ARG A 673 22.56 -7.83 14.01
N ILE A 674 21.86 -7.48 12.94
CA ILE A 674 22.04 -8.12 11.63
C ILE A 674 22.42 -7.07 10.60
N LEU A 675 23.52 -7.32 9.89
CA LEU A 675 23.90 -6.57 8.70
C LEU A 675 23.41 -7.31 7.46
N VAL A 676 22.55 -6.68 6.67
CA VAL A 676 22.11 -7.16 5.36
C VAL A 676 22.82 -6.36 4.27
N VAL A 677 23.51 -7.04 3.37
CA VAL A 677 24.23 -6.41 2.25
C VAL A 677 23.43 -6.60 0.96
N GLY A 678 22.83 -5.52 0.46
CA GLY A 678 22.01 -5.47 -0.74
C GLY A 678 20.52 -5.25 -0.44
N ALA A 679 19.95 -4.17 -0.96
CA ALA A 679 18.55 -3.79 -0.82
C ALA A 679 17.69 -4.23 -2.02
N GLY A 680 17.94 -5.44 -2.54
CA GLY A 680 17.05 -6.12 -3.48
C GLY A 680 15.84 -6.76 -2.79
N PRO A 681 14.94 -7.43 -3.54
CA PRO A 681 13.77 -8.11 -2.97
C PRO A 681 14.12 -9.09 -1.84
N ALA A 682 15.18 -9.89 -2.01
CA ALA A 682 15.61 -10.85 -0.99
C ALA A 682 16.08 -10.15 0.30
N GLY A 683 17.00 -9.17 0.18
CA GLY A 683 17.53 -8.47 1.35
C GLY A 683 16.46 -7.67 2.11
N MET A 684 15.57 -6.98 1.39
CA MET A 684 14.48 -6.22 2.01
C MET A 684 13.43 -7.14 2.64
N GLU A 685 13.08 -8.27 2.03
CA GLU A 685 12.12 -9.20 2.64
C GLU A 685 12.71 -9.86 3.89
N PHE A 686 13.98 -10.31 3.84
CA PHE A 686 14.67 -10.84 5.01
C PHE A 686 14.66 -9.80 6.15
N ALA A 687 15.06 -8.56 5.84
CA ALA A 687 15.08 -7.47 6.81
C ALA A 687 13.70 -7.19 7.40
N ARG A 688 12.65 -7.22 6.57
CA ARG A 688 11.26 -7.00 7.00
C ARG A 688 10.83 -8.05 8.03
N ILE A 689 11.08 -9.32 7.74
CA ILE A 689 10.72 -10.42 8.64
C ILE A 689 11.55 -10.36 9.92
N ALA A 690 12.88 -10.24 9.82
CA ALA A 690 13.76 -10.18 10.97
C ALA A 690 13.44 -8.98 11.89
N ALA A 691 13.24 -7.79 11.32
CA ALA A 691 12.89 -6.60 12.11
C ALA A 691 11.51 -6.73 12.75
N SER A 692 10.52 -7.32 12.07
CA SER A 692 9.19 -7.59 12.68
C SER A 692 9.26 -8.53 13.89
N ARG A 693 10.28 -9.39 13.93
CA ARG A 693 10.58 -10.29 15.05
C ARG A 693 11.46 -9.64 16.12
N GLY A 694 11.81 -8.37 15.99
CA GLY A 694 12.57 -7.60 17.00
C GLY A 694 14.10 -7.65 16.85
N HIS A 695 14.63 -8.17 15.74
CA HIS A 695 16.07 -8.07 15.46
C HIS A 695 16.45 -6.64 15.07
N GLY A 696 17.66 -6.20 15.45
CA GLY A 696 18.20 -4.91 15.05
C GLY A 696 18.83 -5.00 13.66
N VAL A 697 18.16 -4.54 12.61
CA VAL A 697 18.61 -4.73 11.23
C VAL A 697 19.20 -3.46 10.64
N THR A 698 20.37 -3.58 10.01
CA THR A 698 20.99 -2.56 9.16
C THR A 698 21.15 -3.09 7.74
N ILE A 699 20.75 -2.30 6.74
CA ILE A 699 20.96 -2.59 5.32
C ILE A 699 22.05 -1.68 4.76
N TRP A 700 23.05 -2.26 4.09
CA TRP A 700 23.98 -1.54 3.23
C TRP A 700 23.61 -1.74 1.77
N GLU A 701 23.44 -0.65 1.03
CA GLU A 701 23.12 -0.64 -0.40
C GLU A 701 24.13 0.22 -1.16
N GLU A 702 24.69 -0.32 -2.25
CA GLU A 702 25.68 0.38 -3.07
C GLU A 702 25.06 1.57 -3.82
N LYS A 703 23.81 1.45 -4.28
CA LYS A 703 23.06 2.53 -4.92
C LYS A 703 22.59 3.57 -3.90
N ASP A 704 22.21 4.75 -4.40
CA ASP A 704 21.60 5.84 -3.61
C ASP A 704 20.10 5.62 -3.28
N HIS A 705 19.53 4.48 -3.67
CA HIS A 705 18.14 4.11 -3.44
C HIS A 705 17.96 2.58 -3.32
N LEU A 706 16.84 2.16 -2.73
CA LEU A 706 16.48 0.74 -2.56
C LEU A 706 15.82 0.16 -3.81
N GLY A 707 15.94 -1.15 -3.98
CA GLY A 707 15.15 -1.90 -4.98
C GLY A 707 15.94 -2.95 -5.76
N GLY A 708 17.27 -2.88 -5.81
CA GLY A 708 18.09 -3.84 -6.54
C GLY A 708 17.66 -3.97 -8.01
N GLN A 709 17.18 -5.15 -8.40
CA GLN A 709 16.71 -5.44 -9.77
C GLN A 709 15.26 -4.98 -10.05
N PHE A 710 14.52 -4.42 -9.08
CA PHE A 710 13.20 -3.85 -9.37
C PHE A 710 13.25 -2.76 -10.44
N ASP A 711 14.34 -1.97 -10.51
CA ASP A 711 14.52 -0.91 -11.51
C ASP A 711 14.60 -1.46 -12.94
N LEU A 712 15.04 -2.71 -13.09
CA LEU A 712 15.00 -3.43 -14.37
C LEU A 712 13.61 -4.00 -14.62
N ASN A 713 13.03 -4.62 -13.59
CA ASN A 713 11.83 -5.43 -13.73
C ASN A 713 10.55 -4.62 -13.96
N SER A 714 10.51 -3.37 -13.50
CA SER A 714 9.33 -2.50 -13.63
C SER A 714 9.27 -1.72 -14.95
N VAL A 715 10.33 -1.77 -15.77
CA VAL A 715 10.42 -1.00 -17.03
C VAL A 715 9.67 -1.65 -18.19
N PRO A 716 9.73 -2.98 -18.40
CA PRO A 716 9.01 -3.60 -19.50
C PRO A 716 7.51 -3.30 -19.49
N PRO A 717 6.87 -3.20 -20.67
CA PRO A 717 5.45 -2.88 -20.77
C PRO A 717 4.60 -3.86 -19.95
N GLY A 718 3.64 -3.30 -19.22
CA GLY A 718 2.77 -4.09 -18.33
C GLY A 718 3.40 -4.56 -17.02
N ARG A 719 4.68 -4.29 -16.71
CA ARG A 719 5.32 -4.70 -15.44
C ARG A 719 5.47 -3.59 -14.40
N HIS A 720 4.87 -2.43 -14.63
CA HIS A 720 4.94 -1.25 -13.76
C HIS A 720 4.56 -1.51 -12.29
N ASP A 721 3.68 -2.49 -12.04
CA ASP A 721 3.25 -2.89 -10.70
C ASP A 721 4.37 -3.38 -9.77
N PHE A 722 5.50 -3.86 -10.31
CA PHE A 722 6.64 -4.23 -9.45
C PHE A 722 7.21 -3.04 -8.69
N ALA A 723 7.04 -1.82 -9.19
CA ALA A 723 7.36 -0.61 -8.44
C ALA A 723 6.49 -0.48 -7.18
N ARG A 724 5.23 -0.93 -7.19
CA ARG A 724 4.39 -0.96 -5.98
C ARG A 724 4.97 -1.90 -4.92
N PHE A 725 5.46 -3.07 -5.32
CA PHE A 725 6.08 -4.00 -4.38
C PHE A 725 7.40 -3.46 -3.80
N ARG A 726 8.24 -2.83 -4.63
CA ARG A 726 9.43 -2.11 -4.17
C ARG A 726 9.07 -1.04 -3.13
N ASN A 727 8.05 -0.22 -3.44
CA ASN A 727 7.63 0.87 -2.56
C ASN A 727 7.05 0.34 -1.23
N TYR A 728 6.31 -0.76 -1.25
CA TYR A 728 5.86 -1.46 -0.04
C TYR A 728 7.04 -1.91 0.82
N LEU A 729 8.04 -2.58 0.24
CA LEU A 729 9.21 -3.03 0.99
C LEU A 729 9.99 -1.84 1.60
N ALA A 730 10.17 -0.76 0.84
CA ALA A 730 10.81 0.45 1.33
C ALA A 730 10.02 1.11 2.49
N ALA A 731 8.69 1.18 2.38
CA ALA A 731 7.83 1.70 3.44
C ALA A 731 7.92 0.82 4.71
N GLU A 732 7.98 -0.50 4.55
CA GLU A 732 8.18 -1.43 5.66
C GLU A 732 9.54 -1.26 6.35
N MET A 733 10.62 -0.98 5.60
CA MET A 733 11.94 -0.68 6.20
C MET A 733 11.84 0.51 7.15
N ALA A 734 11.19 1.59 6.69
CA ALA A 734 10.99 2.79 7.50
C ALA A 734 10.10 2.52 8.72
N ARG A 735 8.97 1.83 8.53
CA ARG A 735 8.02 1.51 9.60
C ARG A 735 8.62 0.64 10.70
N LEU A 736 9.45 -0.33 10.31
CA LEU A 736 10.08 -1.29 11.24
C LEU A 736 11.38 -0.76 11.87
N GLY A 737 11.80 0.48 11.56
CA GLY A 737 13.02 1.07 12.11
C GLY A 737 14.30 0.40 11.61
N VAL A 738 14.28 -0.20 10.41
CA VAL A 738 15.48 -0.76 9.78
C VAL A 738 16.42 0.39 9.42
N THR A 739 17.67 0.30 9.87
CA THR A 739 18.68 1.31 9.50
C THR A 739 19.12 1.08 8.07
N VAL A 740 18.98 2.07 7.20
CA VAL A 740 19.33 1.96 5.78
C VAL A 740 20.47 2.90 5.45
N VAL A 741 21.57 2.35 4.92
CA VAL A 741 22.74 3.11 4.47
C VAL A 741 22.92 2.91 2.96
N THR A 742 22.48 3.89 2.18
CA THR A 742 22.64 3.94 0.72
C THR A 742 23.99 4.55 0.32
N GLY A 743 24.43 4.33 -0.92
CA GLY A 743 25.74 4.76 -1.41
C GLY A 743 26.91 4.02 -0.74
N LYS A 744 26.62 2.93 -0.03
CA LYS A 744 27.56 2.16 0.79
C LYS A 744 27.89 0.84 0.09
N LYS A 745 29.01 0.85 -0.63
CA LYS A 745 29.61 -0.37 -1.14
C LYS A 745 30.24 -1.15 0.01
N ALA A 746 29.83 -2.41 0.18
CA ALA A 746 30.36 -3.27 1.22
C ALA A 746 31.80 -3.72 0.92
N ASP A 747 32.65 -3.68 1.96
CA ASP A 747 34.01 -4.21 1.96
C ASP A 747 34.14 -5.35 2.98
N ALA A 748 34.87 -6.41 2.62
CA ALA A 748 34.99 -7.59 3.46
C ALA A 748 35.77 -7.32 4.76
N GLY A 749 36.83 -6.51 4.70
CA GLY A 749 37.64 -6.17 5.87
C GLY A 749 36.89 -5.29 6.86
N GLU A 750 36.10 -4.34 6.34
CA GLU A 750 35.20 -3.52 7.17
C GLU A 750 34.15 -4.36 7.90
N ILE A 751 33.49 -5.29 7.18
CA ILE A 751 32.50 -6.19 7.78
C ILE A 751 33.14 -7.09 8.84
N GLU A 752 34.32 -7.66 8.56
CA GLU A 752 35.06 -8.49 9.51
C GLU A 752 35.40 -7.73 10.81
N ALA A 753 35.82 -6.46 10.68
CA ALA A 753 36.09 -5.60 11.84
C ALA A 753 34.83 -5.34 12.68
N LEU A 754 33.69 -5.01 12.04
CA LEU A 754 32.42 -4.74 12.71
C LEU A 754 31.77 -5.98 13.34
N VAL A 755 32.05 -7.17 12.82
CA VAL A 755 31.63 -8.41 13.49
C VAL A 755 32.55 -8.70 14.68
N SER A 756 33.85 -8.45 14.54
CA SER A 756 34.86 -8.73 15.58
C SER A 756 34.75 -7.81 16.80
N ASP A 757 34.39 -6.53 16.60
CA ASP A 757 34.12 -5.59 17.69
C ASP A 757 32.73 -5.77 18.31
N GLY A 758 31.93 -6.68 17.74
CA GLY A 758 30.60 -7.00 18.19
C GLY A 758 29.58 -5.94 17.83
N SER A 759 29.72 -5.18 16.75
CA SER A 759 28.66 -4.31 16.21
C SER A 759 27.54 -5.12 15.57
N PHE A 760 27.87 -6.22 14.89
CA PHE A 760 26.90 -7.15 14.28
C PHE A 760 27.13 -8.59 14.72
N ASP A 761 26.03 -9.29 14.98
CA ASP A 761 26.04 -10.71 15.39
C ASP A 761 25.93 -11.63 14.16
N ARG A 762 25.29 -11.17 13.07
CA ARG A 762 25.06 -11.90 11.82
C ARG A 762 25.23 -11.01 10.60
N VAL A 763 25.74 -11.59 9.51
CA VAL A 763 25.81 -10.95 8.19
C VAL A 763 25.01 -11.76 7.18
N VAL A 764 24.18 -11.08 6.39
CA VAL A 764 23.35 -11.65 5.33
C VAL A 764 23.75 -11.01 4.00
N ILE A 765 24.20 -11.83 3.05
CA ILE A 765 24.63 -11.40 1.72
C ILE A 765 23.47 -11.60 0.74
N ALA A 766 22.97 -10.49 0.20
CA ALA A 766 21.85 -10.41 -0.74
C ALA A 766 22.22 -9.54 -1.97
N THR A 767 23.47 -9.66 -2.42
CA THR A 767 24.11 -8.83 -3.45
C THR A 767 23.61 -9.04 -4.88
N GLY A 768 22.66 -9.96 -5.09
CA GLY A 768 21.99 -10.17 -6.37
C GLY A 768 22.86 -10.85 -7.43
N ALA A 769 22.67 -10.44 -8.69
CA ALA A 769 23.32 -11.03 -9.86
C ALA A 769 23.81 -9.97 -10.85
N LYS A 770 24.61 -10.41 -11.83
CA LYS A 770 25.10 -9.59 -12.95
C LYS A 770 24.82 -10.26 -14.31
N PRO A 771 24.66 -9.51 -15.41
CA PRO A 771 24.39 -10.09 -16.73
C PRO A 771 25.59 -10.90 -17.25
N ILE A 772 25.30 -11.93 -18.03
CA ILE A 772 26.32 -12.76 -18.69
C ILE A 772 26.71 -12.12 -20.04
N CYS A 773 28.02 -11.98 -20.28
CA CYS A 773 28.55 -11.66 -21.60
C CYS A 773 29.19 -12.94 -22.18
N PRO A 774 28.54 -13.60 -23.16
CA PRO A 774 29.11 -14.77 -23.81
C PRO A 774 30.28 -14.36 -24.71
N PRO A 775 31.27 -15.23 -24.95
CA PRO A 775 32.43 -14.94 -25.79
C PRO A 775 32.06 -15.03 -27.28
N ILE A 776 31.12 -14.20 -27.73
CA ILE A 776 30.75 -14.06 -29.14
C ILE A 776 31.79 -13.14 -29.80
N PRO A 777 32.44 -13.55 -30.91
CA PRO A 777 33.31 -12.66 -31.67
C PRO A 777 32.57 -11.40 -32.15
N VAL A 778 33.14 -10.22 -31.93
CA VAL A 778 32.58 -8.93 -32.33
C VAL A 778 33.60 -8.16 -33.16
N GLU A 779 33.24 -7.75 -34.37
CA GLU A 779 34.05 -6.86 -35.20
C GLU A 779 34.15 -5.46 -34.58
N GLU A 780 35.31 -4.83 -34.70
CA GLU A 780 35.57 -3.49 -34.16
C GLU A 780 34.57 -2.45 -34.70
N GLY A 781 33.98 -1.67 -33.79
CA GLY A 781 33.01 -0.62 -34.09
C GLY A 781 31.53 -1.07 -34.09
N CYS A 782 31.23 -2.35 -33.83
CA CYS A 782 29.85 -2.80 -33.65
C CYS A 782 29.27 -2.38 -32.29
N SER A 783 28.02 -1.92 -32.26
CA SER A 783 27.31 -1.58 -31.02
C SER A 783 26.69 -2.83 -30.38
N VAL A 784 27.29 -3.31 -29.30
CA VAL A 784 26.79 -4.43 -28.50
C VAL A 784 26.54 -3.96 -27.07
N VAL A 785 25.30 -4.10 -26.60
CA VAL A 785 24.85 -3.62 -25.28
C VAL A 785 24.16 -4.73 -24.50
N GLN A 786 24.08 -4.63 -23.17
CA GLN A 786 23.29 -5.55 -22.37
C GLN A 786 21.82 -5.15 -22.38
N ALA A 787 20.90 -6.12 -22.35
CA ALA A 787 19.48 -5.87 -22.14
C ALA A 787 19.22 -5.05 -20.87
N TRP A 788 20.05 -5.26 -19.84
CA TRP A 788 19.97 -4.49 -18.59
C TRP A 788 20.25 -3.00 -18.83
N ASP A 789 21.22 -2.65 -19.66
CA ASP A 789 21.51 -1.25 -19.98
C ASP A 789 20.40 -0.61 -20.80
N VAL A 790 19.75 -1.39 -21.69
CA VAL A 790 18.58 -0.93 -22.44
C VAL A 790 17.40 -0.64 -21.51
N LEU A 791 17.07 -1.57 -20.61
CA LEU A 791 15.97 -1.40 -19.66
C LEU A 791 16.25 -0.29 -18.63
N LEU A 792 17.51 -0.08 -18.25
CA LEU A 792 17.92 1.06 -17.42
C LEU A 792 18.02 2.39 -18.20
N LYS A 793 17.72 2.38 -19.51
CA LYS A 793 17.80 3.56 -20.40
C LYS A 793 19.20 4.18 -20.46
N LYS A 794 20.24 3.35 -20.37
CA LYS A 794 21.66 3.73 -20.45
C LYS A 794 22.28 3.47 -21.82
N ALA A 795 21.56 2.79 -22.71
CA ALA A 795 22.02 2.44 -24.05
C ALA A 795 21.25 3.22 -25.13
N GLU A 796 21.98 3.72 -26.11
CA GLU A 796 21.39 4.26 -27.35
C GLU A 796 21.14 3.13 -28.35
N LEU A 797 19.99 3.17 -29.02
CA LEU A 797 19.56 2.13 -29.95
C LEU A 797 19.44 2.69 -31.37
N GLY A 798 20.02 1.98 -32.33
CA GLY A 798 19.79 2.20 -33.76
C GLY A 798 18.36 1.86 -34.21
N LYS A 799 18.14 1.75 -35.51
CA LYS A 799 16.80 1.46 -36.08
C LYS A 799 16.55 -0.04 -36.16
N ASN A 800 17.53 -0.82 -36.59
CA ASN A 800 17.49 -2.27 -36.62
C ASN A 800 18.15 -2.84 -35.37
N VAL A 801 17.37 -3.51 -34.52
CA VAL A 801 17.85 -4.04 -33.25
C VAL A 801 17.72 -5.56 -33.26
N VAL A 802 18.82 -6.26 -32.97
CA VAL A 802 18.84 -7.72 -32.81
C VAL A 802 19.07 -8.06 -31.35
N ILE A 803 18.17 -8.83 -30.76
CA ILE A 803 18.25 -9.32 -29.39
C ILE A 803 18.72 -10.78 -29.42
N VAL A 804 19.80 -11.07 -28.70
CA VAL A 804 20.39 -12.41 -28.57
C VAL A 804 19.96 -13.02 -27.23
N GLY A 805 19.16 -14.07 -27.29
CA GLY A 805 18.48 -14.68 -26.15
C GLY A 805 16.98 -14.37 -26.22
N GLY A 806 16.16 -15.40 -26.35
CA GLY A 806 14.71 -15.31 -26.42
C GLY A 806 14.01 -15.78 -25.15
N GLY A 807 14.69 -15.81 -24.01
CA GLY A 807 14.08 -16.02 -22.69
C GLY A 807 13.25 -14.81 -22.22
N ALA A 808 12.81 -14.82 -20.96
CA ALA A 808 11.93 -13.79 -20.39
C ALA A 808 12.47 -12.36 -20.60
N VAL A 809 13.73 -12.11 -20.21
CA VAL A 809 14.40 -10.81 -20.38
C VAL A 809 14.47 -10.41 -21.86
N GLY A 810 14.73 -11.35 -22.76
CA GLY A 810 14.82 -11.09 -24.20
C GLY A 810 13.48 -10.68 -24.81
N VAL A 811 12.41 -11.40 -24.45
CA VAL A 811 11.03 -11.08 -24.89
C VAL A 811 10.58 -9.75 -24.31
N GLU A 812 10.82 -9.48 -23.03
CA GLU A 812 10.48 -8.22 -22.36
C GLU A 812 11.22 -7.02 -22.97
N THR A 813 12.51 -7.19 -23.26
CA THR A 813 13.32 -6.18 -23.93
C THR A 813 12.84 -5.94 -25.36
N ALA A 814 12.44 -7.00 -26.07
CA ALA A 814 11.89 -6.88 -27.42
C ALA A 814 10.59 -6.09 -27.43
N GLU A 815 9.70 -6.39 -26.49
CA GLU A 815 8.43 -5.68 -26.33
C GLU A 815 8.67 -4.19 -26.02
N TYR A 816 9.55 -3.90 -25.05
CA TYR A 816 9.93 -2.53 -24.68
C TYR A 816 10.48 -1.72 -25.87
N ILE A 817 11.37 -2.30 -26.66
CA ILE A 817 11.97 -1.62 -27.82
C ILE A 817 10.94 -1.45 -28.94
N ALA A 818 10.07 -2.44 -29.16
CA ALA A 818 9.07 -2.41 -30.22
C ALA A 818 7.95 -1.39 -29.96
N GLU A 819 7.63 -1.10 -28.70
CA GLU A 819 6.63 -0.08 -28.33
C GLU A 819 7.16 1.37 -28.52
N MET A 820 8.48 1.56 -28.65
CA MET A 820 9.07 2.89 -28.79
C MET A 820 8.51 3.65 -30.01
N GLY A 821 7.77 4.72 -29.75
CA GLY A 821 7.17 5.59 -30.77
C GLY A 821 5.79 5.14 -31.26
N THR A 822 5.15 4.21 -30.56
CA THR A 822 3.70 3.95 -30.69
C THR A 822 2.88 5.10 -30.08
N LEU A 823 1.58 5.11 -30.37
CA LEU A 823 0.67 6.14 -29.89
C LEU A 823 0.41 6.02 -28.38
N ASP A 824 0.56 7.14 -27.65
CA ASP A 824 0.29 7.20 -26.20
C ASP A 824 -1.22 7.01 -25.89
N PRO A 825 -1.60 6.29 -24.81
CA PRO A 825 -2.99 6.04 -24.45
C PRO A 825 -3.86 7.30 -24.23
N GLN A 826 -3.30 8.38 -23.68
CA GLN A 826 -4.05 9.64 -23.47
C GLN A 826 -4.32 10.33 -24.81
N VAL A 827 -3.35 10.29 -25.72
CA VAL A 827 -3.51 10.80 -27.09
C VAL A 827 -4.53 9.97 -27.85
N LEU A 828 -4.49 8.63 -27.76
CA LEU A 828 -5.50 7.75 -28.35
C LEU A 828 -6.90 8.15 -27.89
N ARG A 829 -7.09 8.31 -26.57
CA ARG A 829 -8.38 8.71 -26.00
C ARG A 829 -8.86 10.04 -26.60
N PHE A 830 -7.98 11.03 -26.69
CA PHE A 830 -8.30 12.32 -27.31
C PHE A 830 -8.74 12.15 -28.77
N LEU A 831 -7.95 11.45 -29.59
CA LEU A 831 -8.25 11.27 -31.02
C LEU A 831 -9.55 10.51 -31.25
N MET A 832 -9.83 9.47 -30.45
CA MET A 832 -11.08 8.70 -30.56
C MET A 832 -12.31 9.55 -30.19
N LEU A 833 -12.24 10.37 -29.15
CA LEU A 833 -13.36 11.22 -28.73
C LEU A 833 -13.77 12.22 -29.80
N TYR A 834 -12.80 12.80 -30.49
CA TYR A 834 -13.05 13.74 -31.58
C TYR A 834 -13.17 13.08 -32.95
N LYS A 835 -13.08 11.75 -33.02
CA LYS A 835 -13.06 10.96 -34.27
C LYS A 835 -12.07 11.53 -35.29
N ALA A 836 -10.90 11.93 -34.79
CA ALA A 836 -9.89 12.64 -35.57
C ALA A 836 -9.32 11.80 -36.72
N GLU A 837 -9.32 10.47 -36.56
CA GLU A 837 -8.83 9.49 -37.53
C GLU A 837 -9.71 8.23 -37.52
N ALA A 838 -9.58 7.41 -38.57
CA ALA A 838 -10.24 6.11 -38.64
C ALA A 838 -9.70 5.14 -37.57
N PRO A 839 -10.54 4.30 -36.94
CA PRO A 839 -10.11 3.32 -35.93
C PRO A 839 -8.97 2.41 -36.40
N GLU A 840 -8.95 2.02 -37.68
CA GLU A 840 -7.92 1.17 -38.27
C GLU A 840 -6.57 1.88 -38.34
N THR A 841 -6.56 3.18 -38.63
CA THR A 841 -5.36 4.02 -38.60
C THR A 841 -4.81 4.15 -37.18
N LEU A 842 -5.69 4.42 -36.21
CA LEU A 842 -5.31 4.50 -34.80
C LEU A 842 -4.75 3.17 -34.29
N TYR A 843 -5.40 2.05 -34.64
CA TYR A 843 -4.91 0.71 -34.31
C TYR A 843 -3.51 0.46 -34.89
N LYS A 844 -3.27 0.82 -36.16
CA LYS A 844 -1.95 0.69 -36.78
C LYS A 844 -0.89 1.49 -36.03
N GLN A 845 -1.21 2.71 -35.57
CA GLN A 845 -0.27 3.56 -34.81
C GLN A 845 -0.03 3.04 -33.38
N LEU A 846 -0.97 2.31 -32.79
CA LEU A 846 -0.79 1.65 -31.50
C LEU A 846 0.20 0.48 -31.57
N VAL A 847 0.29 -0.20 -32.71
CA VAL A 847 1.12 -1.41 -32.87
C VAL A 847 2.34 -1.20 -33.76
N THR A 848 2.61 0.01 -34.24
CA THR A 848 3.77 0.30 -35.10
C THR A 848 4.71 1.28 -34.41
N GLY A 849 5.81 0.77 -33.86
CA GLY A 849 6.89 1.59 -33.31
C GLY A 849 7.89 2.07 -34.36
N THR A 850 8.95 2.72 -33.88
CA THR A 850 10.02 3.32 -34.70
C THR A 850 11.19 2.36 -34.95
N LYS A 851 11.23 1.23 -34.25
CA LYS A 851 12.31 0.24 -34.25
C LYS A 851 11.89 -1.03 -35.00
N LYS A 852 12.85 -1.66 -35.68
CA LYS A 852 12.71 -3.01 -36.25
C LYS A 852 13.44 -3.99 -35.35
N VAL A 853 12.71 -4.91 -34.72
CA VAL A 853 13.26 -5.80 -33.69
C VAL A 853 13.28 -7.24 -34.19
N THR A 854 14.43 -7.92 -34.04
CA THR A 854 14.55 -9.36 -34.23
C THR A 854 15.06 -10.03 -32.96
N VAL A 855 14.38 -11.08 -32.50
CA VAL A 855 14.80 -11.91 -31.35
C VAL A 855 15.36 -13.22 -31.86
N ILE A 856 16.58 -13.56 -31.47
CA ILE A 856 17.27 -14.81 -31.81
C ILE A 856 17.37 -15.68 -30.56
N GLU A 857 16.98 -16.94 -30.68
CA GLU A 857 17.07 -17.94 -29.63
C GLU A 857 17.66 -19.23 -30.18
N MET A 858 18.70 -19.75 -29.54
CA MET A 858 19.32 -21.02 -29.93
C MET A 858 18.45 -22.23 -29.56
N GLN A 859 17.60 -22.09 -28.54
CA GLN A 859 16.64 -23.10 -28.14
C GLN A 859 15.47 -23.21 -29.13
N PRO A 860 14.76 -24.35 -29.20
CA PRO A 860 13.67 -24.55 -30.17
C PRO A 860 12.45 -23.64 -30.00
N LYS A 861 12.32 -22.93 -28.88
CA LYS A 861 11.14 -22.09 -28.56
C LYS A 861 11.55 -20.80 -27.84
N ILE A 862 10.91 -19.70 -28.23
CA ILE A 862 10.97 -18.39 -27.53
C ILE A 862 10.19 -18.45 -26.21
N GLY A 863 10.71 -17.80 -25.18
CA GLY A 863 10.05 -17.54 -23.90
C GLY A 863 9.75 -18.80 -23.10
N ARG A 864 10.62 -19.82 -23.15
CA ARG A 864 10.40 -21.11 -22.47
C ARG A 864 10.37 -20.99 -20.94
N ASP A 865 11.06 -19.99 -20.42
CA ASP A 865 11.18 -19.59 -19.02
C ASP A 865 10.10 -18.58 -18.58
N ILE A 866 9.17 -18.20 -19.45
CA ILE A 866 8.02 -17.36 -19.12
C ILE A 866 6.86 -18.23 -18.62
N GLY A 867 6.14 -17.74 -17.61
CA GLY A 867 4.95 -18.40 -17.07
C GLY A 867 3.88 -18.72 -18.12
N ILE A 868 3.18 -19.85 -17.96
CA ILE A 868 2.25 -20.39 -18.97
C ILE A 868 1.11 -19.39 -19.22
N THR A 869 0.63 -18.73 -18.16
CA THR A 869 -0.53 -17.84 -18.20
C THR A 869 -0.20 -16.45 -18.76
N THR A 870 1.08 -16.07 -18.87
CA THR A 870 1.52 -14.77 -19.40
C THR A 870 2.23 -14.89 -20.74
N ARG A 871 2.88 -16.03 -21.02
CA ARG A 871 3.70 -16.24 -22.22
C ARG A 871 2.92 -16.02 -23.52
N TRP A 872 1.72 -16.57 -23.62
CA TRP A 872 0.92 -16.46 -24.86
C TRP A 872 0.59 -15.01 -25.21
N GLY A 873 0.22 -14.19 -24.20
CA GLY A 873 -0.10 -12.78 -24.39
C GLY A 873 1.13 -11.96 -24.79
N MET A 874 2.30 -12.24 -24.20
CA MET A 874 3.56 -11.60 -24.59
C MET A 874 3.94 -11.93 -26.04
N LEU A 875 3.83 -13.20 -26.45
CA LEU A 875 4.11 -13.60 -27.83
C LEU A 875 3.09 -13.03 -28.83
N GLN A 876 1.83 -12.90 -28.44
CA GLN A 876 0.81 -12.22 -29.24
C GLN A 876 1.17 -10.74 -29.45
N ARG A 877 1.64 -10.03 -28.41
CA ARG A 877 2.09 -8.64 -28.53
C ARG A 877 3.32 -8.48 -29.41
N LEU A 878 4.32 -9.36 -29.28
CA LEU A 878 5.46 -9.38 -30.22
C LEU A 878 5.00 -9.50 -31.68
N LYS A 879 4.01 -10.37 -31.94
CA LYS A 879 3.42 -10.52 -33.28
C LYS A 879 2.67 -9.25 -33.72
N MET A 880 1.91 -8.62 -32.82
CA MET A 880 1.20 -7.37 -33.12
C MET A 880 2.17 -6.24 -33.47
N TYR A 881 3.29 -6.13 -32.77
CA TYR A 881 4.35 -5.15 -33.04
C TYR A 881 5.23 -5.49 -34.26
N GLY A 882 5.01 -6.63 -34.92
CA GLY A 882 5.81 -7.06 -36.07
C GLY A 882 7.25 -7.47 -35.73
N VAL A 883 7.50 -7.90 -34.48
CA VAL A 883 8.81 -8.41 -34.05
C VAL A 883 9.09 -9.74 -34.76
N THR A 884 10.28 -9.87 -35.35
CA THR A 884 10.72 -11.11 -35.98
C THR A 884 11.34 -12.03 -34.92
N THR A 885 10.93 -13.30 -34.86
CA THR A 885 11.49 -14.28 -33.91
C THR A 885 12.14 -15.45 -34.65
N LEU A 886 13.40 -15.75 -34.31
CA LEU A 886 14.19 -16.83 -34.89
C LEU A 886 14.60 -17.82 -33.79
N ALA A 887 13.81 -18.88 -33.60
CA ALA A 887 14.14 -19.98 -32.69
C ALA A 887 15.05 -21.03 -33.35
N GLY A 888 15.73 -21.87 -32.55
CA GLY A 888 16.67 -22.86 -33.06
C GLY A 888 17.84 -22.26 -33.84
N THR A 889 18.19 -21.00 -33.55
CA THR A 889 19.15 -20.21 -34.33
C THR A 889 20.31 -19.78 -33.44
N LYS A 890 21.53 -20.18 -33.79
CA LYS A 890 22.76 -19.89 -33.05
C LYS A 890 23.44 -18.65 -33.60
N VAL A 891 23.86 -17.73 -32.73
CA VAL A 891 24.73 -16.61 -33.11
C VAL A 891 26.19 -17.07 -33.20
N LEU A 892 26.86 -16.75 -34.31
CA LEU A 892 28.27 -17.09 -34.55
C LEU A 892 29.20 -15.91 -34.32
N SER A 893 28.83 -14.71 -34.80
CA SER A 893 29.62 -13.48 -34.69
C SER A 893 28.73 -12.24 -34.85
N VAL A 894 29.21 -11.10 -34.38
CA VAL A 894 28.65 -9.77 -34.66
C VAL A 894 29.59 -9.04 -35.62
N GLU A 895 29.06 -8.64 -36.77
CA GLU A 895 29.77 -8.04 -37.89
C GLU A 895 29.20 -6.65 -38.19
N LYS A 896 29.94 -5.80 -38.91
CA LYS A 896 29.44 -4.45 -39.27
C LYS A 896 28.15 -4.48 -40.08
N ALA A 897 27.91 -5.55 -40.84
CA ALA A 897 26.70 -5.75 -41.62
C ALA A 897 25.51 -6.28 -40.79
N GLY A 898 25.75 -6.79 -39.57
CA GLY A 898 24.73 -7.38 -38.72
C GLY A 898 25.20 -8.60 -37.92
N VAL A 899 24.26 -9.44 -37.49
CA VAL A 899 24.56 -10.64 -36.68
C VAL A 899 24.62 -11.87 -37.58
N ARG A 900 25.77 -12.54 -37.63
CA ARG A 900 25.90 -13.83 -38.32
C ARG A 900 25.28 -14.93 -37.47
N VAL A 901 24.38 -15.69 -38.09
CA VAL A 901 23.65 -16.78 -37.45
C VAL A 901 23.80 -18.09 -38.21
N GLN A 902 23.56 -19.19 -37.51
CA GLN A 902 23.38 -20.53 -38.05
C GLN A 902 22.04 -21.10 -37.60
N GLN A 903 21.21 -21.51 -38.55
CA GLN A 903 19.93 -22.17 -38.30
C GLN A 903 20.12 -23.67 -38.02
N GLY A 904 19.08 -24.33 -37.50
CA GLY A 904 19.13 -25.75 -37.13
C GLY A 904 19.43 -26.73 -38.28
N ASP A 905 19.24 -26.31 -39.54
CA ASP A 905 19.60 -27.06 -40.74
C ASP A 905 21.07 -26.85 -41.18
N GLY A 906 21.81 -26.01 -40.46
CA GLY A 906 23.19 -25.64 -40.75
C GLY A 906 23.35 -24.40 -41.63
N THR A 907 22.26 -23.87 -42.20
CA THR A 907 22.25 -22.68 -43.06
C THR A 907 22.75 -21.47 -42.29
N GLN A 908 23.67 -20.71 -42.88
CA GLN A 908 24.18 -19.47 -42.31
C GLN A 908 23.59 -18.24 -43.03
N ALA A 909 23.28 -17.21 -42.24
CA ALA A 909 22.79 -15.93 -42.75
C ALA A 909 23.33 -14.77 -41.90
N VAL A 910 23.25 -13.55 -42.43
CA VAL A 910 23.53 -12.31 -41.69
C VAL A 910 22.22 -11.55 -41.51
N ILE A 911 21.86 -11.28 -40.26
CA ILE A 911 20.66 -10.51 -39.88
C ILE A 911 21.07 -9.05 -39.68
N PRO A 912 20.58 -8.08 -40.49
CA PRO A 912 20.97 -6.68 -40.37
C PRO A 912 20.70 -6.12 -38.97
N ALA A 913 21.69 -5.47 -38.37
CA ALA A 913 21.60 -4.90 -37.04
C ALA A 913 22.43 -3.62 -36.94
N ASP A 914 21.82 -2.55 -36.45
CA ASP A 914 22.52 -1.33 -36.04
C ASP A 914 22.95 -1.44 -34.56
N THR A 915 22.25 -2.27 -33.78
CA THR A 915 22.54 -2.52 -32.36
C THR A 915 22.21 -3.96 -32.02
N VAL A 916 23.12 -4.62 -31.30
CA VAL A 916 22.94 -5.97 -30.77
C VAL A 916 22.75 -5.90 -29.26
N VAL A 917 21.66 -6.49 -28.77
CA VAL A 917 21.30 -6.51 -27.35
C VAL A 917 21.47 -7.91 -26.80
N LEU A 918 22.30 -8.09 -25.79
CA LEU A 918 22.54 -9.37 -25.13
C LEU A 918 21.53 -9.60 -24.00
N ALA A 919 20.77 -10.68 -24.09
CA ALA A 919 19.75 -11.12 -23.12
C ALA A 919 19.93 -12.61 -22.77
N VAL A 920 21.17 -13.03 -22.52
CA VAL A 920 21.57 -14.45 -22.38
C VAL A 920 21.64 -14.95 -20.93
N GLY A 921 20.92 -14.30 -20.01
CA GLY A 921 20.86 -14.66 -18.60
C GLY A 921 21.84 -13.91 -17.69
N SER A 922 21.85 -14.30 -16.42
CA SER A 922 22.63 -13.68 -15.35
C SER A 922 23.38 -14.72 -14.52
N ARG A 923 24.38 -14.27 -13.76
CA ARG A 923 25.18 -15.10 -12.83
C ARG A 923 25.20 -14.46 -11.44
N SER A 924 25.33 -15.28 -10.41
CA SER A 924 25.42 -14.85 -9.02
C SER A 924 26.53 -13.82 -8.80
N GLU A 925 26.26 -12.82 -7.97
CA GLU A 925 27.29 -11.93 -7.41
C GLU A 925 27.57 -12.33 -5.96
N ASN A 926 28.48 -13.30 -5.77
CA ASN A 926 28.78 -13.90 -4.46
C ASN A 926 30.25 -13.76 -4.02
N ALA A 927 31.02 -12.89 -4.68
CA ALA A 927 32.44 -12.69 -4.35
C ALA A 927 32.64 -12.24 -2.90
N LEU A 928 31.76 -11.36 -2.39
CA LEU A 928 31.80 -10.89 -1.00
C LEU A 928 31.54 -12.02 0.01
N TYR A 929 30.59 -12.93 -0.30
CA TYR A 929 30.34 -14.10 0.55
C TYR A 929 31.58 -14.98 0.65
N GLY A 930 32.22 -15.31 -0.48
CA GLY A 930 33.44 -16.12 -0.49
C GLY A 930 34.62 -15.46 0.25
N ALA A 931 34.68 -14.13 0.29
CA ALA A 931 35.70 -13.40 1.04
C ALA A 931 35.49 -13.44 2.57
N LEU A 932 34.23 -13.56 3.02
CA LEU A 932 33.83 -13.61 4.43
C LEU A 932 33.69 -15.04 4.97
N GLU A 933 33.58 -16.03 4.08
CA GLU A 933 33.45 -17.44 4.45
C GLU A 933 34.64 -17.90 5.30
N GLY A 934 34.34 -18.52 6.44
CA GLY A 934 35.35 -18.92 7.43
C GLY A 934 35.86 -17.79 8.34
N ARG A 935 35.51 -16.53 8.09
CA ARG A 935 35.89 -15.35 8.91
C ARG A 935 34.74 -14.80 9.73
N VAL A 936 33.52 -14.84 9.18
CA VAL A 936 32.28 -14.47 9.89
C VAL A 936 31.54 -15.73 10.31
N ARG A 937 31.26 -15.87 11.62
CA ARG A 937 30.66 -17.09 12.19
C ARG A 937 29.21 -17.32 11.75
N LYS A 938 28.39 -16.27 11.71
CA LYS A 938 26.98 -16.32 11.29
C LYS A 938 26.84 -15.58 9.97
N LEU A 939 27.10 -16.28 8.87
CA LEU A 939 27.03 -15.76 7.52
C LEU A 939 25.93 -16.50 6.75
N THR A 940 25.05 -15.76 6.08
CA THR A 940 23.95 -16.31 5.27
C THR A 940 24.00 -15.73 3.87
N LEU A 941 23.79 -16.55 2.84
CA LEU A 941 23.69 -16.12 1.43
C LEU A 941 22.25 -16.35 0.97
N ILE A 942 21.62 -15.34 0.35
CA ILE A 942 20.22 -15.45 -0.09
C ILE A 942 19.98 -14.82 -1.46
N GLY A 943 18.89 -15.26 -2.11
CA GLY A 943 18.41 -14.71 -3.38
C GLY A 943 19.33 -15.01 -4.55
N ASP A 944 19.34 -14.12 -5.54
CA ASP A 944 20.15 -14.31 -6.75
C ASP A 944 21.67 -14.37 -6.49
N ALA A 945 22.13 -13.88 -5.33
CA ALA A 945 23.53 -14.03 -4.92
C ALA A 945 23.88 -15.49 -4.62
N GLU A 946 22.94 -16.29 -4.13
CA GLU A 946 23.11 -17.73 -4.03
C GLU A 946 22.93 -18.37 -5.40
N LYS A 947 21.76 -18.16 -6.00
CA LYS A 947 21.35 -18.78 -7.25
C LYS A 947 20.32 -17.91 -7.97
N PRO A 948 20.64 -17.38 -9.18
CA PRO A 948 19.70 -16.64 -9.99
C PRO A 948 18.42 -17.44 -10.24
N ALA A 949 17.29 -16.86 -9.88
CA ALA A 949 15.98 -17.50 -9.96
C ALA A 949 14.86 -16.46 -10.20
N PHE A 950 13.59 -16.84 -10.03
CA PHE A 950 12.51 -15.86 -10.06
C PHE A 950 12.45 -15.06 -8.76
N ILE A 951 11.87 -13.86 -8.80
CA ILE A 951 11.64 -13.04 -7.60
C ILE A 951 10.84 -13.82 -6.54
N LEU A 952 9.90 -14.67 -6.99
CA LEU A 952 9.14 -15.56 -6.11
C LEU A 952 10.04 -16.47 -5.26
N ASP A 953 11.07 -17.05 -5.87
CA ASP A 953 12.03 -17.92 -5.17
C ASP A 953 12.88 -17.11 -4.20
N ALA A 954 13.34 -15.92 -4.62
CA ALA A 954 14.16 -15.03 -3.81
C ALA A 954 13.43 -14.51 -2.57
N VAL A 955 12.17 -14.09 -2.71
CA VAL A 955 11.30 -13.67 -1.58
C VAL A 955 11.05 -14.84 -0.64
N ARG A 956 10.78 -16.03 -1.18
CA ARG A 956 10.52 -17.22 -0.38
C ARG A 956 11.74 -17.65 0.43
N ALA A 957 12.90 -17.77 -0.20
CA ALA A 957 14.15 -18.12 0.48
C ALA A 957 14.53 -17.10 1.56
N ALA A 958 14.35 -15.80 1.28
CA ALA A 958 14.60 -14.74 2.25
C ALA A 958 13.66 -14.82 3.46
N TYR A 959 12.36 -15.08 3.23
CA TYR A 959 11.40 -15.30 4.31
C TYR A 959 11.78 -16.51 5.17
N ASP A 960 12.05 -17.65 4.54
CA ASP A 960 12.37 -18.90 5.24
C ASP A 960 13.65 -18.75 6.08
N ALA A 961 14.70 -18.11 5.54
CA ALA A 961 15.92 -17.80 6.30
C ALA A 961 15.68 -16.85 7.48
N ALA A 962 14.71 -15.93 7.38
CA ALA A 962 14.44 -14.94 8.42
C ALA A 962 13.54 -15.47 9.55
N ILE A 963 12.71 -16.50 9.32
CA ILE A 963 11.89 -17.10 10.37
C ILE A 963 12.64 -18.14 11.21
N GLU A 964 13.77 -18.64 10.70
CA GLU A 964 14.65 -19.58 11.41
C GLU A 964 15.48 -18.91 12.52
N ILE A 965 15.61 -17.58 12.48
CA ILE A 965 16.28 -16.76 13.49
C ILE A 965 15.27 -16.12 14.46
#